data_AF-A0A1C7MYC9-F1
#
_entry.id   AF-A0A1C7MYC9-F1
#
_cell.length_a   1.000
_cell.length_b   1.000
_cell.length_c   1.000
_cell.angle_alpha   90.00
_cell.angle_beta   90.00
_cell.angle_gamma   90.00
#
_symmetry.space_group_name_H-M   'P 1'
#
loop_
_entity.id
_entity.type
_entity.pdbx_description
1 polymer ?
#
loop_
_entity_poly.entity_id
_entity_poly.type
_entity_poly.pdbx_seq_one_letter_code
_entity_poly.pdbx_strand_id
1 'polypeptide(L)'
;MNDTDSTEKAKTPSAKPPQLRIEQINHVMKHSSSPESSPSSPSSPHLTRDMMLPQLYRLLRSSQLIVLALILFSLMSIYVMLDSLQNYQRDVTGCQTTYMRPEYIKQTGFDSEMTRFAGKYGLYLYREKGIDYNQQPTGVPVLFIPGHAGSYKQVRSIAAESAVYYDQFHANDLDKWEQGVRNLDFFTVDFHEEFSALHGQSILEQAEYLNDAVDYILKLYPQTRKYNLDMKLPDPTSVIIIGHSMGGIVARTMVTMSNYQHGTINTIITMSTPHMLPPVPFDWKISKLYDDINQFWQEGFLQHAPANDNDEHHHINTKSHQIASLHDISIVSMAGGTLDNTVCSDSTNIGSIVPPTNGFTVFSTAVPHVWTGADHVSILTCSQLVKVVSRTLLELVDVRRGSQTKPLPERMKILRQAFLSGLEDRRGDGSDLQLGNLTLFNLEPHEAIFMQPGERLHIGNQEPLAKIMLLPTVANANAFAVLSSSPIDLNGRFELFLCSHIGPTIKYVQLTCRSINSISVPIPASTKQDIHPFSGNTFSFASIEFDEMGSYTYIGIVDKGSSENEFLIAEPFRRDANHQVVHQSMLSIALEGVHVKSSPGLFTSIRIPSIESPILAYHLKVSRPNCQFYPSYFAPFLRQSISTMHESKFYVNLAGEGEAETEISIHGRTAFASVVSASRVLDKNGLSFQVWMDPACPEPLQLDLSIDWYGSAGRLGFRNGIMLATFSFVIVMLVFVAQIKCYNDSGIYPDFGQGLSFCLRRSLPIVMICVGLCSIAQCTSASSLDDVWHHLPSTQIAWQDIMSGNTDPFFWWIPLAGLIMSLGIVSLLWLMVEGLIRSITLLLTFFLRQGALSFWPISRAQETRYQQIQRRAITTFVLFVLVATFIPYQFVFVVAFLVQIVTCVRSFFRYKAYQANRVELRRLNRYNYMLSLLLLFFTLLPFNLPILLVWIRNISVHWFVPFSSDHSVLAIAPFMIYVEVLTSNRKMIPRQTNRFMSMATYFIMYYIVIYAFLYGIKYTHWIYFLTNNLVVWLLLLHFQSSHYGRLAYHYVIEHVRWTSKKHS
;
A
#
# COMPACT_ATOMS: atom_id res chain seq x y z
N MET A 1 59.95 -13.51 -60.31
CA MET A 1 60.82 -12.91 -61.34
C MET A 1 62.15 -12.67 -60.66
N ASN A 2 63.13 -13.52 -60.98
CA ASN A 2 64.49 -13.60 -60.44
C ASN A 2 64.59 -14.03 -58.97
N ASP A 3 64.64 -15.34 -58.84
CA ASP A 3 64.95 -16.18 -57.70
C ASP A 3 66.45 -16.15 -57.29
N THR A 4 66.73 -16.40 -55.98
CA THR A 4 67.74 -17.33 -55.39
C THR A 4 69.25 -17.25 -55.79
N ASP A 5 70.25 -17.83 -55.09
CA ASP A 5 70.25 -18.88 -54.04
C ASP A 5 71.48 -18.83 -53.05
N SER A 6 71.41 -19.64 -51.97
CA SER A 6 72.43 -20.28 -51.08
C SER A 6 73.88 -19.74 -50.89
N THR A 7 74.45 -19.70 -49.65
CA THR A 7 75.39 -20.68 -49.01
C THR A 7 76.06 -20.05 -47.75
N GLU A 8 76.80 -20.66 -46.80
CA GLU A 8 76.81 -21.99 -46.10
C GLU A 8 77.70 -21.96 -44.80
N LYS A 9 77.51 -22.92 -43.85
CA LYS A 9 78.46 -23.43 -42.78
C LYS A 9 79.05 -22.44 -41.70
N ALA A 10 79.75 -22.88 -40.62
CA ALA A 10 79.49 -23.89 -39.56
C ALA A 10 80.56 -23.88 -38.39
N LYS A 11 80.20 -24.44 -37.20
CA LYS A 11 81.06 -25.14 -36.18
C LYS A 11 82.02 -24.44 -35.15
N THR A 12 81.64 -24.45 -33.84
CA THR A 12 82.27 -25.10 -32.62
C THR A 12 83.77 -24.91 -32.21
N PRO A 13 84.29 -25.36 -31.00
CA PRO A 13 83.82 -25.26 -29.58
C PRO A 13 84.94 -25.13 -28.46
N SER A 14 84.56 -24.88 -27.18
CA SER A 14 85.24 -25.36 -25.90
C SER A 14 86.69 -24.88 -25.52
N ALA A 15 87.24 -24.99 -24.27
CA ALA A 15 86.73 -25.03 -22.87
C ALA A 15 87.87 -24.96 -21.79
N LYS A 16 87.57 -24.46 -20.56
CA LYS A 16 88.13 -24.82 -19.20
C LYS A 16 89.67 -24.64 -18.91
N PRO A 17 90.18 -24.75 -17.64
CA PRO A 17 89.61 -24.49 -16.29
C PRO A 17 90.44 -23.47 -15.40
N PRO A 18 90.97 -23.71 -14.16
CA PRO A 18 90.46 -23.06 -12.92
C PRO A 18 91.51 -22.49 -11.90
N GLN A 19 91.04 -22.18 -10.67
CA GLN A 19 91.78 -21.86 -9.41
C GLN A 19 92.39 -20.43 -9.33
N LEU A 20 92.57 -19.77 -8.17
CA LEU A 20 92.74 -20.25 -6.77
C LEU A 20 91.89 -19.45 -5.71
N ARG A 21 92.34 -19.33 -4.45
CA ARG A 21 91.51 -19.03 -3.25
C ARG A 21 92.35 -18.31 -2.14
N ILE A 22 91.70 -17.75 -1.11
CA ILE A 22 92.27 -17.39 0.23
C ILE A 22 93.21 -16.14 0.23
N GLU A 23 93.31 -15.24 1.24
CA GLU A 23 92.71 -15.14 2.59
C GLU A 23 92.36 -13.67 3.01
N GLN A 24 92.03 -13.46 4.29
CA GLN A 24 91.71 -12.17 4.95
C GLN A 24 92.97 -11.48 5.55
N ILE A 25 92.86 -10.20 5.94
CA ILE A 25 93.09 -9.68 7.33
C ILE A 25 92.84 -8.16 7.40
N ASN A 26 92.46 -7.65 8.58
CA ASN A 26 92.14 -6.24 8.85
C ASN A 26 93.29 -5.51 9.58
N HIS A 27 93.39 -4.18 9.42
CA HIS A 27 93.62 -3.21 10.53
C HIS A 27 93.29 -1.76 10.03
N VAL A 28 92.20 -1.14 10.49
CA VAL A 28 92.05 -0.24 11.67
C VAL A 28 92.29 1.27 11.37
N MET A 29 91.16 1.96 11.22
CA MET A 29 90.80 3.34 11.63
C MET A 29 91.83 4.49 11.62
N LYS A 30 91.44 5.57 10.93
CA LYS A 30 91.15 6.86 11.60
C LYS A 30 89.97 7.56 10.93
N HIS A 31 89.07 8.15 11.73
CA HIS A 31 87.83 8.77 11.24
C HIS A 31 88.00 10.27 10.93
N SER A 32 87.34 10.72 9.85
CA SER A 32 86.43 11.88 9.92
C SER A 32 85.32 11.70 8.86
N SER A 33 84.11 12.16 9.15
CA SER A 33 82.93 12.13 8.27
C SER A 33 82.64 13.55 7.76
N SER A 34 81.89 13.81 6.67
CA SER A 34 80.69 13.15 6.13
C SER A 34 80.52 13.52 4.61
N PRO A 35 79.40 13.29 3.89
CA PRO A 35 79.44 12.26 2.84
C PRO A 35 79.03 12.66 1.41
N GLU A 36 79.29 11.70 0.53
CA GLU A 36 78.66 11.36 -0.77
C GLU A 36 77.26 11.98 -1.01
N SER A 37 76.96 12.58 -2.18
CA SER A 37 77.07 12.09 -3.58
C SER A 37 76.07 10.97 -3.93
N SER A 38 75.29 11.19 -4.99
CA SER A 38 74.10 10.41 -5.35
C SER A 38 74.38 9.17 -6.19
N PRO A 39 73.72 8.02 -5.91
CA PRO A 39 73.56 6.92 -6.86
C PRO A 39 72.15 6.85 -7.48
N SER A 40 72.00 5.98 -8.47
CA SER A 40 70.88 5.90 -9.41
C SER A 40 69.63 5.13 -8.91
N SER A 41 68.57 5.19 -9.73
CA SER A 41 67.25 4.59 -9.54
C SER A 41 67.22 3.14 -8.99
N PRO A 42 66.37 2.84 -7.99
CA PRO A 42 66.11 1.46 -7.57
C PRO A 42 65.28 0.69 -8.60
N SER A 43 65.55 -0.61 -8.70
CA SER A 43 64.93 -1.53 -9.66
C SER A 43 63.48 -1.92 -9.31
N SER A 44 62.74 -2.41 -10.31
CA SER A 44 61.43 -3.00 -10.12
C SER A 44 61.52 -4.32 -9.32
N PRO A 45 60.68 -4.54 -8.28
CA PRO A 45 60.65 -5.83 -7.59
C PRO A 45 60.11 -6.94 -8.51
N HIS A 46 60.78 -8.09 -8.51
CA HIS A 46 60.35 -9.27 -9.27
C HIS A 46 58.97 -9.75 -8.80
N LEU A 47 57.98 -9.73 -9.70
CA LEU A 47 56.60 -10.12 -9.39
C LEU A 47 56.29 -11.58 -9.80
N THR A 48 57.11 -12.53 -9.34
CA THR A 48 56.93 -13.96 -9.58
C THR A 48 56.31 -14.68 -8.38
N ARG A 49 55.06 -14.32 -8.08
CA ARG A 49 54.10 -15.20 -7.41
C ARG A 49 52.88 -15.27 -8.32
N ASP A 50 52.47 -16.48 -8.72
CA ASP A 50 51.23 -16.66 -9.47
C ASP A 50 50.05 -16.18 -8.63
N MET A 51 49.48 -15.04 -9.04
CA MET A 51 48.29 -14.46 -8.44
C MET A 51 47.07 -15.31 -8.83
N MET A 52 46.92 -16.48 -8.21
CA MET A 52 45.75 -17.33 -8.39
C MET A 52 44.57 -16.81 -7.58
N LEU A 53 43.40 -16.77 -8.21
CA LEU A 53 42.14 -16.47 -7.53
C LEU A 53 41.86 -17.55 -6.46
N PRO A 54 41.51 -17.17 -5.19
CA PRO A 54 41.29 -18.14 -4.12
C PRO A 54 40.19 -19.14 -4.46
N GLN A 55 40.32 -20.38 -4.01
CA GLN A 55 39.44 -21.49 -4.40
C GLN A 55 37.94 -21.20 -4.16
N LEU A 56 37.60 -20.46 -3.09
CA LEU A 56 36.22 -20.08 -2.75
C LEU A 56 35.54 -19.15 -3.78
N TYR A 57 36.31 -18.42 -4.59
CA TYR A 57 35.79 -17.55 -5.66
C TYR A 57 35.82 -18.23 -7.05
N ARG A 58 36.26 -19.50 -7.15
CA ARG A 58 36.26 -20.23 -8.42
C ARG A 58 34.83 -20.66 -8.75
N LEU A 59 34.33 -20.21 -9.90
CA LEU A 59 33.04 -20.63 -10.44
C LEU A 59 33.13 -22.11 -10.87
N LEU A 60 32.55 -23.01 -10.07
CA LEU A 60 32.38 -24.44 -10.43
C LEU A 60 31.03 -24.67 -11.11
N ARG A 61 30.91 -25.81 -11.82
CA ARG A 61 29.65 -26.26 -12.46
C ARG A 61 28.47 -26.30 -11.46
N SER A 62 28.70 -26.72 -10.22
CA SER A 62 27.65 -26.72 -9.17
C SER A 62 27.06 -25.33 -8.92
N SER A 63 27.90 -24.30 -8.79
CA SER A 63 27.44 -22.91 -8.67
C SER A 63 26.72 -22.40 -9.93
N GLN A 64 27.07 -22.87 -11.12
CA GLN A 64 26.35 -22.50 -12.36
C GLN A 64 24.96 -23.16 -12.41
N LEU A 65 24.84 -24.42 -12.00
CA LEU A 65 23.56 -25.12 -11.88
C LEU A 65 22.65 -24.50 -10.82
N ILE A 66 23.20 -24.12 -9.66
CA ILE A 66 22.46 -23.40 -8.60
C ILE A 66 21.94 -22.05 -9.12
N VAL A 67 22.78 -21.26 -9.81
CA VAL A 67 22.35 -19.99 -10.41
C VAL A 67 21.25 -20.19 -11.46
N LEU A 68 21.36 -21.20 -12.33
CA LEU A 68 20.32 -21.50 -13.30
C LEU A 68 18.99 -21.92 -12.63
N ALA A 69 19.05 -22.77 -11.62
CA ALA A 69 17.87 -23.19 -10.85
C ALA A 69 17.19 -22.01 -10.13
N LEU A 70 17.97 -21.09 -9.54
CA LEU A 70 17.45 -19.89 -8.89
C LEU A 70 16.77 -18.93 -9.88
N ILE A 71 17.32 -18.78 -11.09
CA ILE A 71 16.70 -17.97 -12.17
C ILE A 71 15.38 -18.61 -12.60
N LEU A 72 15.37 -19.92 -12.88
CA LEU A 72 14.16 -20.65 -13.28
C LEU A 72 13.08 -20.61 -12.20
N PHE A 73 13.44 -20.86 -10.94
CA PHE A 73 12.53 -20.73 -9.79
C PHE A 73 11.92 -19.33 -9.73
N SER A 74 12.75 -18.28 -9.79
CA SER A 74 12.27 -16.89 -9.67
C SER A 74 11.37 -16.47 -10.82
N LEU A 75 11.65 -16.91 -12.05
CA LEU A 75 10.79 -16.67 -13.21
C LEU A 75 9.44 -17.40 -13.08
N MET A 76 9.44 -18.65 -12.61
CA MET A 76 8.20 -19.41 -12.36
C MET A 76 7.39 -18.81 -11.21
N SER A 77 8.03 -18.39 -10.12
CA SER A 77 7.34 -17.70 -9.02
C SER A 77 6.72 -16.38 -9.46
N ILE A 78 7.43 -15.55 -10.23
CA ILE A 78 6.87 -14.31 -10.80
C ILE A 78 5.72 -14.62 -11.76
N TYR A 79 5.84 -15.65 -12.61
CA TYR A 79 4.75 -16.07 -13.50
C TYR A 79 3.50 -16.46 -12.70
N VAL A 80 3.63 -17.34 -11.70
CA VAL A 80 2.52 -17.78 -10.85
C VAL A 80 1.89 -16.61 -10.09
N MET A 81 2.69 -15.67 -9.56
CA MET A 81 2.17 -14.47 -8.89
C MET A 81 1.37 -13.56 -9.84
N LEU A 82 1.82 -13.40 -11.09
CA LEU A 82 1.13 -12.56 -12.08
C LEU A 82 -0.16 -13.22 -12.62
N ASP A 83 -0.10 -14.51 -12.92
CA ASP A 83 -1.27 -15.29 -13.40
C ASP A 83 -2.34 -15.39 -12.30
N SER A 84 -1.94 -15.71 -11.07
CA SER A 84 -2.79 -15.67 -9.88
C SER A 84 -3.51 -14.32 -9.72
N LEU A 85 -2.77 -13.20 -9.74
CA LEU A 85 -3.33 -11.86 -9.60
C LEU A 85 -4.28 -11.45 -10.75
N GLN A 86 -4.13 -12.05 -11.93
CA GLN A 86 -4.96 -11.73 -13.11
C GLN A 86 -6.20 -12.63 -13.21
N ASN A 87 -6.12 -13.90 -12.80
CA ASN A 87 -7.09 -14.93 -13.17
C ASN A 87 -7.79 -15.63 -11.99
N TYR A 88 -7.32 -15.48 -10.74
CA TYR A 88 -7.80 -16.24 -9.57
C TYR A 88 -8.16 -15.33 -8.38
N GLN A 89 -9.07 -15.79 -7.50
CA GLN A 89 -9.47 -15.09 -6.27
C GLN A 89 -9.93 -13.63 -6.51
N ARG A 90 -10.73 -13.43 -7.57
CA ARG A 90 -11.24 -12.12 -7.99
C ARG A 90 -12.73 -12.01 -7.69
N ASP A 91 -13.16 -10.88 -7.13
CA ASP A 91 -14.58 -10.62 -6.92
C ASP A 91 -15.34 -10.52 -8.25
N VAL A 92 -16.59 -10.98 -8.28
CA VAL A 92 -17.44 -10.95 -9.48
C VAL A 92 -17.88 -9.52 -9.77
N THR A 93 -17.62 -9.06 -11.00
CA THR A 93 -17.98 -7.72 -11.50
C THR A 93 -19.50 -7.61 -11.74
N GLY A 94 -20.22 -7.02 -10.78
CA GLY A 94 -21.68 -6.79 -10.87
C GLY A 94 -22.10 -5.37 -11.20
N CYS A 95 -21.16 -4.42 -11.26
CA CYS A 95 -21.45 -3.00 -11.47
C CYS A 95 -22.11 -2.71 -12.83
N GLN A 96 -23.33 -2.19 -12.79
CA GLN A 96 -24.05 -1.73 -13.97
C GLN A 96 -23.55 -0.34 -14.41
N THR A 97 -23.69 -0.03 -15.70
CA THR A 97 -23.31 1.27 -16.26
C THR A 97 -24.25 2.40 -15.84
N THR A 98 -23.69 3.61 -15.73
CA THR A 98 -24.43 4.86 -15.47
C THR A 98 -24.57 5.69 -16.74
N TYR A 99 -25.64 6.49 -16.83
CA TYR A 99 -25.92 7.41 -17.94
C TYR A 99 -26.00 8.85 -17.41
N MET A 100 -25.53 9.82 -18.21
CA MET A 100 -25.34 11.21 -17.80
C MET A 100 -25.15 12.12 -19.03
N ARG A 101 -25.42 13.42 -18.88
CA ARG A 101 -25.33 14.45 -19.92
C ARG A 101 -24.59 15.68 -19.37
N PRO A 102 -23.28 15.56 -19.08
CA PRO A 102 -22.56 16.53 -18.25
C PRO A 102 -22.25 17.83 -18.98
N GLU A 103 -22.40 18.95 -18.27
CA GLU A 103 -21.81 20.26 -18.57
C GLU A 103 -20.85 20.68 -17.45
N TYR A 104 -19.76 21.35 -17.82
CA TYR A 104 -18.72 21.81 -16.89
C TYR A 104 -18.47 23.31 -17.07
N ILE A 105 -18.94 24.10 -16.11
CA ILE A 105 -18.84 25.56 -16.12
C ILE A 105 -17.57 25.96 -15.37
N LYS A 106 -16.53 26.37 -16.10
CA LYS A 106 -15.26 26.83 -15.49
C LYS A 106 -15.51 28.08 -14.65
N GLN A 107 -15.02 28.06 -13.41
CA GLN A 107 -15.09 29.18 -12.48
C GLN A 107 -14.03 30.23 -12.82
N THR A 108 -14.35 31.15 -13.73
CA THR A 108 -13.41 32.18 -14.23
C THR A 108 -13.08 33.27 -13.21
N GLY A 109 -13.89 33.44 -12.16
CA GLY A 109 -13.61 34.36 -11.05
C GLY A 109 -12.64 33.80 -9.99
N PHE A 110 -12.21 32.53 -10.13
CA PHE A 110 -11.18 31.94 -9.27
C PHE A 110 -9.82 32.01 -9.98
N ASP A 111 -9.22 33.19 -9.95
CA ASP A 111 -8.03 33.56 -10.72
C ASP A 111 -6.79 33.81 -9.82
N SER A 112 -5.77 34.45 -10.40
CA SER A 112 -4.51 34.76 -9.74
C SER A 112 -4.58 35.78 -8.60
N GLU A 113 -5.69 36.50 -8.42
CA GLU A 113 -5.92 37.33 -7.24
C GLU A 113 -6.36 36.49 -6.03
N MET A 114 -7.05 35.37 -6.28
CA MET A 114 -7.54 34.46 -5.24
C MET A 114 -6.53 33.36 -4.88
N THR A 115 -5.82 32.79 -5.86
CA THR A 115 -4.84 31.72 -5.60
C THR A 115 -3.67 31.72 -6.58
N ARG A 116 -2.46 31.47 -6.05
CA ARG A 116 -1.22 31.40 -6.84
C ARG A 116 -1.17 30.25 -7.84
N PHE A 117 -2.09 29.29 -7.75
CA PHE A 117 -2.15 28.12 -8.65
C PHE A 117 -3.21 28.23 -9.76
N ALA A 118 -3.88 29.39 -9.94
CA ALA A 118 -4.93 29.55 -10.96
C ALA A 118 -4.47 29.34 -12.42
N GLY A 119 -3.16 29.46 -12.69
CA GLY A 119 -2.56 29.07 -13.97
C GLY A 119 -2.16 27.60 -14.09
N LYS A 120 -2.17 26.84 -12.97
CA LYS A 120 -1.74 25.43 -12.87
C LYS A 120 -2.93 24.47 -12.77
N TYR A 121 -4.01 24.86 -12.10
CA TYR A 121 -5.20 24.05 -11.82
C TYR A 121 -6.49 24.77 -12.25
N GLY A 122 -7.59 24.04 -12.41
CA GLY A 122 -8.89 24.61 -12.80
C GLY A 122 -10.06 24.14 -11.93
N LEU A 123 -10.92 25.06 -11.52
CA LEU A 123 -12.17 24.78 -10.81
C LEU A 123 -13.36 24.83 -11.78
N TYR A 124 -14.24 23.84 -11.71
CA TYR A 124 -15.44 23.73 -12.53
C TYR A 124 -16.67 23.42 -11.68
N LEU A 125 -17.84 23.92 -12.08
CA LEU A 125 -19.15 23.53 -11.56
C LEU A 125 -19.81 22.55 -12.54
N TYR A 126 -20.31 21.43 -12.03
CA TYR A 126 -21.05 20.43 -12.79
C TYR A 126 -22.54 20.80 -12.94
N ARG A 127 -23.11 20.53 -14.10
CA ARG A 127 -24.53 20.69 -14.42
C ARG A 127 -25.02 19.53 -15.29
N GLU A 128 -26.17 18.93 -14.97
CA GLU A 128 -26.78 17.84 -15.75
C GLU A 128 -27.80 18.36 -16.77
N LYS A 129 -27.56 18.13 -18.08
CA LYS A 129 -28.35 18.74 -19.15
C LYS A 129 -29.77 18.19 -19.24
N GLY A 130 -30.72 19.08 -19.01
CA GLY A 130 -32.16 18.80 -18.99
C GLY A 130 -32.76 18.82 -17.59
N ILE A 131 -31.94 19.03 -16.55
CA ILE A 131 -32.38 19.24 -15.16
C ILE A 131 -31.85 20.58 -14.67
N ASP A 132 -30.53 20.80 -14.69
CA ASP A 132 -29.94 22.03 -14.19
C ASP A 132 -29.92 23.14 -15.27
N TYR A 133 -31.01 23.91 -15.37
CA TYR A 133 -31.10 25.04 -16.30
C TYR A 133 -30.35 26.30 -15.83
N ASN A 134 -30.01 26.41 -14.54
CA ASN A 134 -29.31 27.57 -13.99
C ASN A 134 -27.79 27.36 -13.94
N GLN A 135 -27.02 28.29 -14.51
CA GLN A 135 -25.55 28.26 -14.49
C GLN A 135 -24.95 28.67 -13.13
N GLN A 136 -25.73 29.29 -12.24
CA GLN A 136 -25.30 29.66 -10.89
C GLN A 136 -25.61 28.56 -9.85
N PRO A 137 -24.78 28.41 -8.79
CA PRO A 137 -25.07 27.53 -7.66
C PRO A 137 -26.14 28.10 -6.73
N THR A 138 -27.01 27.25 -6.20
CA THR A 138 -28.14 27.62 -5.31
C THR A 138 -28.40 26.60 -4.20
N GLY A 139 -27.99 25.35 -4.38
CA GLY A 139 -28.16 24.23 -3.47
C GLY A 139 -27.08 24.17 -2.39
N VAL A 140 -26.57 22.97 -2.10
CA VAL A 140 -25.48 22.73 -1.14
C VAL A 140 -24.16 22.43 -1.86
N PRO A 141 -23.03 23.08 -1.52
CA PRO A 141 -21.75 22.82 -2.16
C PRO A 141 -21.18 21.45 -1.81
N VAL A 142 -20.85 20.69 -2.85
CA VAL A 142 -20.04 19.47 -2.80
C VAL A 142 -18.77 19.70 -3.62
N LEU A 143 -17.60 19.30 -3.13
CA LEU A 143 -16.31 19.44 -3.81
C LEU A 143 -15.69 18.06 -4.06
N PHE A 144 -15.57 17.70 -5.33
CA PHE A 144 -14.89 16.47 -5.76
C PHE A 144 -13.41 16.69 -6.04
N ILE A 145 -12.58 15.79 -5.50
CA ILE A 145 -11.13 15.82 -5.63
C ILE A 145 -10.68 14.51 -6.33
N PRO A 146 -10.16 14.57 -7.58
CA PRO A 146 -9.70 13.39 -8.30
C PRO A 146 -8.38 12.82 -7.75
N GLY A 147 -8.09 11.58 -8.16
CA GLY A 147 -6.91 10.82 -7.76
C GLY A 147 -5.62 11.08 -8.54
N HIS A 148 -4.64 10.21 -8.34
CA HIS A 148 -3.43 10.15 -9.17
C HIS A 148 -3.81 9.91 -10.63
N ALA A 149 -3.30 10.74 -11.54
CA ALA A 149 -3.70 10.74 -12.96
C ALA A 149 -5.23 10.90 -13.20
N GLY A 150 -5.95 11.43 -12.20
CA GLY A 150 -7.39 11.62 -12.25
C GLY A 150 -7.82 12.92 -12.92
N SER A 151 -9.08 12.98 -13.33
CA SER A 151 -9.69 14.11 -14.04
C SER A 151 -10.96 14.56 -13.33
N TYR A 152 -11.23 15.87 -13.35
CA TYR A 152 -12.47 16.49 -12.86
C TYR A 152 -13.75 15.80 -13.37
N LYS A 153 -13.67 15.14 -14.54
CA LYS A 153 -14.77 14.42 -15.18
C LYS A 153 -15.19 13.15 -14.44
N GLN A 154 -14.43 12.66 -13.47
CA GLN A 154 -14.74 11.40 -12.78
C GLN A 154 -15.97 11.49 -11.87
N VAL A 155 -16.32 12.67 -11.35
CA VAL A 155 -17.51 12.91 -10.47
C VAL A 155 -18.86 12.61 -11.16
N ARG A 156 -18.87 12.62 -12.49
CA ARG A 156 -20.05 12.73 -13.36
C ARG A 156 -21.23 11.81 -13.02
N SER A 157 -20.98 10.55 -12.65
CA SER A 157 -22.07 9.60 -12.34
C SER A 157 -22.79 9.96 -11.04
N ILE A 158 -22.04 10.34 -9.99
CA ILE A 158 -22.59 10.77 -8.69
C ILE A 158 -23.32 12.10 -8.84
N ALA A 159 -22.74 13.05 -9.58
CA ALA A 159 -23.36 14.35 -9.80
C ALA A 159 -24.66 14.26 -10.62
N ALA A 160 -24.69 13.45 -11.70
CA ALA A 160 -25.90 13.21 -12.48
C ALA A 160 -26.98 12.48 -11.67
N GLU A 161 -26.66 11.37 -10.99
CA GLU A 161 -27.65 10.60 -10.23
C GLU A 161 -28.21 11.43 -9.06
N SER A 162 -27.40 12.27 -8.40
CA SER A 162 -27.86 13.20 -7.37
C SER A 162 -28.83 14.27 -7.91
N ALA A 163 -28.59 14.82 -9.11
CA ALA A 163 -29.49 15.77 -9.74
C ALA A 163 -30.82 15.09 -10.16
N VAL A 164 -30.73 13.93 -10.81
CA VAL A 164 -31.88 13.10 -11.23
C VAL A 164 -32.74 12.68 -10.04
N TYR A 165 -32.12 12.20 -8.96
CA TYR A 165 -32.85 11.72 -7.79
C TYR A 165 -33.54 12.88 -7.04
N TYR A 166 -32.88 14.04 -6.93
CA TYR A 166 -33.50 15.23 -6.34
C TYR A 166 -34.71 15.71 -7.16
N ASP A 167 -34.56 15.84 -8.49
CA ASP A 167 -35.64 16.28 -9.39
C ASP A 167 -36.87 15.36 -9.31
N GLN A 168 -36.64 14.04 -9.35
CA GLN A 168 -37.72 13.04 -9.34
C GLN A 168 -38.42 12.87 -7.98
N PHE A 169 -37.67 12.90 -6.87
CA PHE A 169 -38.20 12.49 -5.56
C PHE A 169 -38.28 13.60 -4.51
N HIS A 170 -37.62 14.75 -4.68
CA HIS A 170 -37.53 15.78 -3.64
C HIS A 170 -37.89 17.21 -4.10
N ALA A 171 -37.75 17.54 -5.38
CA ALA A 171 -38.05 18.89 -5.89
C ALA A 171 -39.53 19.29 -5.74
N ASN A 172 -40.44 18.31 -5.75
CA ASN A 172 -41.89 18.49 -5.60
C ASN A 172 -42.42 18.08 -4.20
N ASP A 173 -41.55 17.63 -3.30
CA ASP A 173 -41.91 17.16 -1.96
C ASP A 173 -41.81 18.32 -0.96
N LEU A 174 -42.97 18.86 -0.55
CA LEU A 174 -43.06 19.99 0.37
C LEU A 174 -42.50 19.66 1.76
N ASP A 175 -42.71 18.44 2.26
CA ASP A 175 -42.23 18.03 3.59
C ASP A 175 -40.70 17.97 3.62
N LYS A 176 -40.07 17.42 2.56
CA LYS A 176 -38.61 17.42 2.39
C LYS A 176 -38.07 18.84 2.21
N TRP A 177 -38.80 19.69 1.50
CA TRP A 177 -38.43 21.07 1.27
C TRP A 177 -38.49 21.92 2.56
N GLU A 178 -39.48 21.71 3.44
CA GLU A 178 -39.54 22.31 4.79
C GLU A 178 -38.53 21.70 5.77
N GLN A 179 -38.19 20.42 5.60
CA GLN A 179 -37.08 19.76 6.30
C GLN A 179 -35.69 20.31 5.90
N GLY A 180 -35.61 21.17 4.89
CA GLY A 180 -34.35 21.82 4.48
C GLY A 180 -33.53 21.02 3.47
N VAL A 181 -34.11 20.01 2.81
CA VAL A 181 -33.45 19.27 1.72
C VAL A 181 -33.42 20.14 0.46
N ARG A 182 -32.28 20.24 -0.22
CA ARG A 182 -32.09 20.96 -1.49
C ARG A 182 -31.16 20.17 -2.42
N ASN A 183 -31.02 20.59 -3.67
CA ASN A 183 -30.10 20.00 -4.63
C ASN A 183 -28.63 20.16 -4.21
N LEU A 184 -27.76 19.36 -4.82
CA LEU A 184 -26.31 19.37 -4.58
C LEU A 184 -25.58 20.05 -5.75
N ASP A 185 -24.77 21.06 -5.45
CA ASP A 185 -23.93 21.75 -6.42
C ASP A 185 -22.52 21.16 -6.41
N PHE A 186 -22.25 20.27 -7.37
CA PHE A 186 -20.96 19.57 -7.48
C PHE A 186 -19.90 20.44 -8.16
N PHE A 187 -19.02 21.02 -7.37
CA PHE A 187 -17.74 21.55 -7.82
C PHE A 187 -16.73 20.41 -8.00
N THR A 188 -15.84 20.55 -8.98
CA THR A 188 -14.84 19.53 -9.32
C THR A 188 -13.58 20.20 -9.88
N VAL A 189 -12.42 19.62 -9.58
CA VAL A 189 -11.11 20.25 -9.83
C VAL A 189 -10.28 19.47 -10.84
N ASP A 190 -9.67 20.20 -11.77
CA ASP A 190 -8.72 19.71 -12.74
C ASP A 190 -7.28 19.96 -12.28
N PHE A 191 -6.61 18.89 -11.87
CA PHE A 191 -5.17 18.88 -11.58
C PHE A 191 -4.32 18.57 -12.82
N HIS A 192 -4.89 18.61 -14.04
CA HIS A 192 -4.26 18.18 -15.28
C HIS A 192 -3.67 16.76 -15.19
N GLU A 193 -4.35 15.87 -14.44
CA GLU A 193 -3.96 14.48 -14.19
C GLU A 193 -2.53 14.33 -13.59
N GLU A 194 -2.14 15.22 -12.66
CA GLU A 194 -0.86 15.10 -11.94
C GLU A 194 -0.69 13.73 -11.24
N PHE A 195 0.55 13.22 -11.25
CA PHE A 195 0.92 11.93 -10.66
C PHE A 195 1.15 12.00 -9.14
N SER A 196 0.16 12.48 -8.38
CA SER A 196 0.24 12.74 -6.93
C SER A 196 0.77 11.58 -6.08
N ALA A 197 0.41 10.32 -6.39
CA ALA A 197 0.92 9.12 -5.69
C ALA A 197 2.45 8.91 -5.77
N LEU A 198 3.18 9.67 -6.60
CA LEU A 198 4.63 9.56 -6.80
C LEU A 198 5.42 10.79 -6.33
N HIS A 199 4.74 11.84 -5.85
CA HIS A 199 5.37 13.11 -5.46
C HIS A 199 4.58 13.84 -4.36
N GLY A 200 5.11 13.85 -3.13
CA GLY A 200 4.39 14.34 -1.95
C GLY A 200 4.15 15.84 -1.93
N GLN A 201 5.04 16.61 -2.57
CA GLN A 201 4.89 18.06 -2.68
C GLN A 201 3.70 18.47 -3.57
N SER A 202 3.28 17.63 -4.53
CA SER A 202 2.04 17.87 -5.29
C SER A 202 0.80 17.78 -4.41
N ILE A 203 0.78 16.90 -3.41
CA ILE A 203 -0.37 16.74 -2.49
C ILE A 203 -0.56 18.02 -1.65
N LEU A 204 0.54 18.63 -1.19
CA LEU A 204 0.53 19.92 -0.49
C LEU A 204 0.02 21.07 -1.39
N GLU A 205 0.50 21.17 -2.63
CA GLU A 205 0.04 22.20 -3.58
C GLU A 205 -1.44 22.04 -3.96
N GLN A 206 -1.91 20.81 -4.09
CA GLN A 206 -3.33 20.49 -4.34
C GLN A 206 -4.20 20.85 -3.14
N ALA A 207 -3.73 20.56 -1.91
CA ALA A 207 -4.45 20.89 -0.67
C ALA A 207 -4.53 22.42 -0.42
N GLU A 208 -3.45 23.16 -0.70
CA GLU A 208 -3.43 24.62 -0.59
C GLU A 208 -4.46 25.25 -1.53
N TYR A 209 -4.42 24.89 -2.82
CA TYR A 209 -5.37 25.38 -3.83
C TYR A 209 -6.83 25.05 -3.51
N LEU A 210 -7.10 23.87 -2.93
CA LEU A 210 -8.46 23.47 -2.57
C LEU A 210 -9.01 24.25 -1.37
N ASN A 211 -8.18 24.65 -0.40
CA ASN A 211 -8.61 25.52 0.69
C ASN A 211 -8.99 26.91 0.16
N ASP A 212 -8.17 27.48 -0.73
CA ASP A 212 -8.50 28.72 -1.45
C ASP A 212 -9.82 28.57 -2.25
N ALA A 213 -10.02 27.39 -2.87
CA ALA A 213 -11.24 27.09 -3.63
C ALA A 213 -12.49 26.94 -2.75
N VAL A 214 -12.38 26.39 -1.55
CA VAL A 214 -13.49 26.31 -0.58
C VAL A 214 -13.92 27.70 -0.14
N ASP A 215 -12.97 28.58 0.18
CA ASP A 215 -13.24 29.99 0.51
C ASP A 215 -13.91 30.73 -0.65
N TYR A 216 -13.45 30.53 -1.90
CA TYR A 216 -14.11 31.06 -3.10
C TYR A 216 -15.55 30.51 -3.27
N ILE A 217 -15.75 29.19 -3.15
CA ILE A 217 -17.06 28.53 -3.31
C ILE A 217 -18.08 29.09 -2.30
N LEU A 218 -17.70 29.23 -1.04
CA LEU A 218 -18.58 29.76 0.01
C LEU A 218 -18.95 31.23 -0.26
N LYS A 219 -18.07 32.03 -0.87
CA LYS A 219 -18.33 33.43 -1.25
C LYS A 219 -19.31 33.61 -2.43
N LEU A 220 -19.60 32.56 -3.21
CA LEU A 220 -20.59 32.63 -4.31
C LEU A 220 -22.04 32.69 -3.80
N TYR A 221 -22.40 31.82 -2.85
CA TYR A 221 -23.79 31.64 -2.42
C TYR A 221 -24.47 32.87 -1.81
N PRO A 222 -23.79 33.72 -1.01
CA PRO A 222 -24.36 34.97 -0.53
C PRO A 222 -24.69 35.98 -1.63
N GLN A 223 -24.27 35.73 -2.88
CA GLN A 223 -24.65 36.53 -4.05
C GLN A 223 -25.82 35.88 -4.79
N THR A 224 -25.79 34.56 -5.01
CA THR A 224 -26.81 33.85 -5.77
C THR A 224 -28.13 33.71 -4.99
N ARG A 225 -28.07 33.36 -3.69
CA ARG A 225 -29.26 33.16 -2.84
C ARG A 225 -30.08 34.45 -2.65
N LYS A 226 -29.46 35.63 -2.75
CA LYS A 226 -30.14 36.93 -2.56
C LYS A 226 -31.20 37.26 -3.62
N TYR A 227 -31.17 36.63 -4.79
CA TYR A 227 -32.17 36.86 -5.84
C TYR A 227 -33.49 36.08 -5.60
N ASN A 228 -33.47 35.02 -4.78
CA ASN A 228 -34.68 34.31 -4.34
C ASN A 228 -35.23 34.95 -3.06
N LEU A 229 -35.97 36.04 -3.23
CA LEU A 229 -36.41 36.96 -2.15
C LEU A 229 -37.30 36.33 -1.06
N ASP A 230 -37.94 35.18 -1.33
CA ASP A 230 -38.99 34.62 -0.48
C ASP A 230 -38.51 33.82 0.74
N MET A 231 -37.20 33.55 0.89
CA MET A 231 -36.67 32.78 2.03
C MET A 231 -35.36 33.34 2.62
N LYS A 232 -35.38 33.67 3.92
CA LYS A 232 -34.19 34.01 4.73
C LYS A 232 -33.46 32.73 5.19
N LEU A 233 -32.87 32.00 4.24
CA LEU A 233 -31.93 30.92 4.57
C LEU A 233 -30.59 31.51 5.06
N PRO A 234 -29.84 30.81 5.93
CA PRO A 234 -28.48 31.18 6.26
C PRO A 234 -27.54 31.01 5.05
N ASP A 235 -26.50 31.82 5.01
CA ASP A 235 -25.37 31.62 4.10
C ASP A 235 -24.63 30.31 4.46
N PRO A 236 -24.10 29.57 3.47
CA PRO A 236 -23.36 28.34 3.73
C PRO A 236 -22.01 28.65 4.36
N THR A 237 -21.66 27.90 5.40
CA THR A 237 -20.37 28.01 6.10
C THR A 237 -19.43 26.84 5.82
N SER A 238 -19.88 25.81 5.11
CA SER A 238 -19.09 24.59 4.88
C SER A 238 -19.48 23.80 3.63
N VAL A 239 -18.53 22.98 3.17
CA VAL A 239 -18.58 22.17 1.94
C VAL A 239 -18.47 20.68 2.28
N ILE A 240 -19.20 19.82 1.55
CA ILE A 240 -19.03 18.37 1.60
C ILE A 240 -17.91 17.97 0.63
N ILE A 241 -16.95 17.15 1.06
CA ILE A 241 -15.84 16.70 0.20
C ILE A 241 -16.02 15.24 -0.23
N ILE A 242 -15.76 14.96 -1.51
CA ILE A 242 -15.64 13.60 -2.05
C ILE A 242 -14.24 13.43 -2.65
N GLY A 243 -13.41 12.58 -2.05
CA GLY A 243 -12.04 12.32 -2.51
C GLY A 243 -11.88 10.94 -3.13
N HIS A 244 -11.38 10.86 -4.36
CA HIS A 244 -11.06 9.57 -5.01
C HIS A 244 -9.56 9.28 -4.95
N SER A 245 -9.19 8.04 -4.59
CA SER A 245 -7.79 7.60 -4.58
C SER A 245 -6.90 8.59 -3.80
N MET A 246 -5.79 9.07 -4.35
CA MET A 246 -4.97 10.10 -3.69
C MET A 246 -5.73 11.40 -3.34
N GLY A 247 -6.85 11.72 -3.99
CA GLY A 247 -7.68 12.89 -3.68
C GLY A 247 -8.27 12.86 -2.28
N GLY A 248 -8.50 11.68 -1.69
CA GLY A 248 -8.89 11.56 -0.28
C GLY A 248 -7.72 11.79 0.70
N ILE A 249 -6.47 11.68 0.25
CA ILE A 249 -5.29 12.09 1.02
C ILE A 249 -5.11 13.60 0.94
N VAL A 250 -5.33 14.20 -0.23
CA VAL A 250 -5.41 15.66 -0.39
C VAL A 250 -6.50 16.23 0.53
N ALA A 251 -7.70 15.63 0.57
CA ALA A 251 -8.78 16.02 1.49
C ALA A 251 -8.36 15.98 2.98
N ARG A 252 -7.61 14.96 3.41
CA ARG A 252 -7.05 14.89 4.77
C ARG A 252 -5.88 15.84 5.00
N THR A 253 -5.18 16.26 3.94
CA THR A 253 -4.10 17.26 3.99
C THR A 253 -4.67 18.67 4.12
N MET A 254 -5.81 18.99 3.49
CA MET A 254 -6.44 20.31 3.54
C MET A 254 -6.56 20.86 4.97
N VAL A 255 -7.03 20.05 5.92
CA VAL A 255 -7.21 20.47 7.32
C VAL A 255 -5.90 20.68 8.10
N THR A 256 -4.75 20.26 7.57
CA THR A 256 -3.42 20.45 8.18
C THR A 256 -2.69 21.69 7.63
N MET A 257 -3.23 22.33 6.58
CA MET A 257 -2.61 23.47 5.91
C MET A 257 -2.93 24.79 6.61
N SER A 258 -2.00 25.75 6.59
CA SER A 258 -2.15 27.04 7.28
C SER A 258 -3.18 28.00 6.67
N ASN A 259 -3.72 27.71 5.48
CA ASN A 259 -4.83 28.44 4.87
C ASN A 259 -6.21 27.78 5.14
N TYR A 260 -6.27 26.70 5.94
CA TYR A 260 -7.55 26.10 6.31
C TYR A 260 -8.35 26.99 7.26
N GLN A 261 -9.61 27.24 6.90
CA GLN A 261 -10.57 27.92 7.76
C GLN A 261 -11.37 26.89 8.56
N HIS A 262 -11.26 26.90 9.89
CA HIS A 262 -11.94 25.94 10.76
C HIS A 262 -13.46 25.92 10.52
N GLY A 263 -14.06 24.72 10.49
CA GLY A 263 -15.48 24.52 10.26
C GLY A 263 -15.93 24.55 8.79
N THR A 264 -15.07 24.93 7.84
CA THR A 264 -15.43 24.96 6.40
C THR A 264 -15.55 23.57 5.75
N ILE A 265 -15.05 22.53 6.40
CA ILE A 265 -15.25 21.13 6.00
C ILE A 265 -15.91 20.42 7.18
N ASN A 266 -17.03 19.73 6.91
CA ASN A 266 -17.72 18.94 7.94
C ASN A 266 -17.88 17.45 7.57
N THR A 267 -17.96 17.12 6.28
CA THR A 267 -18.22 15.75 5.81
C THR A 267 -17.24 15.41 4.69
N ILE A 268 -16.54 14.28 4.84
CA ILE A 268 -15.61 13.75 3.83
C ILE A 268 -16.02 12.31 3.50
N ILE A 269 -16.25 12.01 2.23
CA ILE A 269 -16.37 10.63 1.74
C ILE A 269 -15.14 10.34 0.89
N THR A 270 -14.39 9.29 1.22
CA THR A 270 -13.21 8.86 0.46
C THR A 270 -13.45 7.52 -0.21
N MET A 271 -13.00 7.36 -1.45
CA MET A 271 -13.24 6.16 -2.27
C MET A 271 -11.93 5.62 -2.82
N SER A 272 -11.62 4.34 -2.55
CA SER A 272 -10.34 3.67 -2.87
C SER A 272 -9.10 4.48 -2.44
N THR A 273 -9.20 5.20 -1.33
CA THR A 273 -8.16 6.13 -0.85
C THR A 273 -7.16 5.41 0.08
N PRO A 274 -5.86 5.36 -0.24
CA PRO A 274 -4.86 4.66 0.57
C PRO A 274 -4.48 5.45 1.84
N HIS A 275 -5.29 5.38 2.89
CA HIS A 275 -5.13 6.19 4.11
C HIS A 275 -3.98 5.77 5.03
N MET A 276 -3.69 4.47 5.13
CA MET A 276 -2.70 3.93 6.08
C MET A 276 -1.26 4.09 5.59
N LEU A 277 -1.02 3.76 4.33
CA LEU A 277 0.32 3.67 3.72
C LEU A 277 0.25 4.14 2.27
N PRO A 278 1.26 4.87 1.77
CA PRO A 278 1.29 5.27 0.38
C PRO A 278 1.48 4.06 -0.55
N PRO A 279 0.83 3.99 -1.72
CA PRO A 279 1.02 2.89 -2.67
C PRO A 279 2.47 2.75 -3.17
N VAL A 280 3.25 3.84 -3.13
CA VAL A 280 4.63 3.90 -3.66
C VAL A 280 5.54 4.76 -2.76
N PRO A 281 6.16 4.20 -1.70
CA PRO A 281 7.02 4.93 -0.74
C PRO A 281 8.44 5.25 -1.25
N PHE A 282 8.59 5.64 -2.51
CA PHE A 282 9.89 5.99 -3.10
C PHE A 282 10.31 7.45 -2.83
N ASP A 283 9.35 8.36 -2.66
CA ASP A 283 9.59 9.74 -2.24
C ASP A 283 9.57 9.83 -0.71
N TRP A 284 10.63 10.39 -0.12
CA TRP A 284 10.73 10.61 1.32
C TRP A 284 9.70 11.61 1.84
N LYS A 285 9.27 12.57 1.01
CA LYS A 285 8.22 13.53 1.36
C LYS A 285 6.87 12.87 1.46
N ILE A 286 6.57 11.85 0.64
CA ILE A 286 5.33 11.07 0.76
C ILE A 286 5.30 10.36 2.11
N SER A 287 6.36 9.61 2.47
CA SER A 287 6.41 8.91 3.75
C SER A 287 6.19 9.87 4.92
N LYS A 288 6.95 10.97 4.97
CA LYS A 288 6.80 11.97 6.05
C LYS A 288 5.42 12.62 6.05
N LEU A 289 4.85 12.95 4.89
CA LEU A 289 3.52 13.56 4.80
C LEU A 289 2.43 12.63 5.33
N TYR A 290 2.53 11.32 5.09
CA TYR A 290 1.62 10.34 5.68
C TYR A 290 1.76 10.28 7.20
N ASP A 291 2.99 10.24 7.72
CA ASP A 291 3.26 10.25 9.16
C ASP A 291 2.70 11.54 9.82
N ASP A 292 3.00 12.72 9.23
CA ASP A 292 2.53 14.04 9.67
C ASP A 292 0.99 14.14 9.72
N ILE A 293 0.30 13.72 8.65
CA ILE A 293 -1.17 13.78 8.57
C ILE A 293 -1.81 12.77 9.54
N ASN A 294 -1.26 11.56 9.65
CA ASN A 294 -1.80 10.55 10.56
C ASN A 294 -1.64 10.97 12.03
N GLN A 295 -0.49 11.54 12.41
CA GLN A 295 -0.29 12.12 13.74
C GLN A 295 -1.26 13.28 14.02
N PHE A 296 -1.39 14.25 13.10
CA PHE A 296 -2.29 15.39 13.28
C PHE A 296 -3.76 14.96 13.46
N TRP A 297 -4.23 14.00 12.66
CA TRP A 297 -5.61 13.50 12.78
C TRP A 297 -5.86 12.76 14.09
N GLN A 298 -4.88 11.98 14.58
CA GLN A 298 -4.99 11.32 15.89
C GLN A 298 -4.98 12.32 17.05
N GLU A 299 -4.04 13.27 17.06
CA GLU A 299 -3.94 14.31 18.11
C GLU A 299 -5.20 15.19 18.16
N GLY A 300 -5.78 15.53 17.00
CA GLY A 300 -7.00 16.33 16.88
C GLY A 300 -8.29 15.70 17.44
N PHE A 301 -8.27 14.41 17.79
CA PHE A 301 -9.36 13.73 18.53
C PHE A 301 -9.02 13.45 19.99
N LEU A 302 -7.74 13.31 20.36
CA LEU A 302 -7.32 12.95 21.72
C LEU A 302 -7.56 14.05 22.76
N GLN A 303 -7.45 15.33 22.36
CA GLN A 303 -7.51 16.47 23.29
C GLN A 303 -8.91 16.77 23.88
N HIS A 304 -9.94 16.00 23.51
CA HIS A 304 -11.31 16.12 24.03
C HIS A 304 -11.86 14.83 24.64
N ALA A 305 -11.01 13.85 24.97
CA ALA A 305 -11.35 12.91 26.03
C ALA A 305 -11.57 13.72 27.33
N PRO A 306 -12.61 13.45 28.13
CA PRO A 306 -12.91 14.26 29.32
C PRO A 306 -11.77 14.15 30.32
N ALA A 307 -11.03 15.25 30.49
CA ALA A 307 -10.06 15.38 31.56
C ALA A 307 -10.81 15.35 32.90
N ASN A 308 -10.35 14.52 33.84
CA ASN A 308 -10.80 14.62 35.22
C ASN A 308 -10.17 15.90 35.81
N ASP A 309 -10.98 16.79 36.41
CA ASP A 309 -10.62 18.16 36.83
C ASP A 309 -9.55 18.28 37.96
N ASN A 310 -8.71 17.27 38.18
CA ASN A 310 -7.84 17.16 39.36
C ASN A 310 -6.34 17.44 39.11
N ASP A 311 -5.85 17.37 37.87
CA ASP A 311 -4.40 17.48 37.56
C ASP A 311 -3.96 18.91 37.17
N GLU A 312 -4.25 19.89 38.03
CA GLU A 312 -3.54 21.17 38.01
C GLU A 312 -2.06 20.95 38.40
N HIS A 313 -1.18 20.67 37.42
CA HIS A 313 0.22 21.14 37.33
C HIS A 313 1.03 20.37 36.26
N HIS A 314 1.15 20.90 35.04
CA HIS A 314 2.40 20.83 34.24
C HIS A 314 2.38 21.71 32.97
N HIS A 315 2.48 23.04 33.13
CA HIS A 315 2.81 23.92 32.01
C HIS A 315 4.32 23.85 31.69
N ILE A 316 4.69 23.19 30.59
CA ILE A 316 6.03 23.30 29.99
C ILE A 316 5.89 23.60 28.49
N ASN A 317 6.65 24.58 28.02
CA ASN A 317 6.52 25.20 26.71
C ASN A 317 6.75 24.23 25.53
N THR A 318 5.68 23.75 24.92
CA THR A 318 5.64 23.50 23.46
C THR A 318 4.90 24.65 22.78
N LYS A 319 5.24 24.95 21.52
CA LYS A 319 4.49 25.95 20.74
C LYS A 319 3.18 25.33 20.29
N SER A 320 2.10 25.61 21.01
CA SER A 320 0.74 25.28 20.59
C SER A 320 0.40 26.05 19.31
N HIS A 321 0.62 25.40 18.16
CA HIS A 321 -0.23 25.64 17.01
C HIS A 321 -1.68 25.46 17.45
N GLN A 322 -2.59 26.28 16.94
CA GLN A 322 -4.02 26.12 17.17
C GLN A 322 -4.48 24.85 16.44
N ILE A 323 -4.42 23.70 17.13
CA ILE A 323 -4.88 22.43 16.60
C ILE A 323 -6.38 22.58 16.33
N ALA A 324 -6.77 22.36 15.08
CA ALA A 324 -8.17 22.37 14.69
C ALA A 324 -8.91 21.30 15.48
N SER A 325 -9.96 21.67 16.23
CA SER A 325 -10.84 20.65 16.80
C SER A 325 -11.53 19.92 15.65
N LEU A 326 -11.17 18.66 15.44
CA LEU A 326 -11.72 17.82 14.37
C LEU A 326 -13.09 17.24 14.75
N HIS A 327 -13.63 17.62 15.92
CA HIS A 327 -14.81 17.03 16.54
C HIS A 327 -16.03 16.97 15.60
N ASP A 328 -16.34 18.04 14.86
CA ASP A 328 -17.51 18.08 13.96
C ASP A 328 -17.30 17.38 12.61
N ILE A 329 -16.09 16.90 12.31
CA ILE A 329 -15.77 16.28 11.02
C ILE A 329 -16.16 14.80 11.03
N SER A 330 -16.98 14.39 10.06
CA SER A 330 -17.26 12.98 9.75
C SER A 330 -16.49 12.53 8.52
N ILE A 331 -15.83 11.37 8.59
CA ILE A 331 -15.13 10.77 7.44
C ILE A 331 -15.49 9.29 7.25
N VAL A 332 -15.95 8.92 6.06
CA VAL A 332 -16.24 7.52 5.68
C VAL A 332 -15.31 7.10 4.54
N SER A 333 -14.65 5.95 4.69
CA SER A 333 -13.77 5.40 3.66
C SER A 333 -14.38 4.17 3.01
N MET A 334 -14.54 4.22 1.68
CA MET A 334 -15.13 3.16 0.86
C MET A 334 -14.05 2.42 0.07
N ALA A 335 -14.01 1.11 0.21
CA ALA A 335 -13.08 0.21 -0.48
C ALA A 335 -13.77 -0.60 -1.59
N GLY A 336 -13.07 -0.84 -2.71
CA GLY A 336 -13.58 -1.62 -3.84
C GLY A 336 -13.50 -3.15 -3.68
N GLY A 337 -12.80 -3.66 -2.67
CA GLY A 337 -12.54 -5.10 -2.49
C GLY A 337 -11.31 -5.57 -3.27
N THR A 338 -11.34 -6.81 -3.78
CA THR A 338 -10.19 -7.45 -4.48
C THR A 338 -10.09 -7.04 -5.95
N LEU A 339 -11.11 -6.36 -6.50
CA LEU A 339 -11.04 -5.79 -7.86
C LEU A 339 -10.17 -4.52 -7.96
N ASP A 340 -9.82 -3.89 -6.83
CA ASP A 340 -8.89 -2.77 -6.81
C ASP A 340 -7.42 -3.25 -6.81
N ASN A 341 -6.91 -3.48 -8.02
CA ASN A 341 -5.50 -3.79 -8.27
C ASN A 341 -4.59 -2.54 -8.37
N THR A 342 -5.09 -1.33 -8.07
CA THR A 342 -4.30 -0.08 -8.11
C THR A 342 -3.95 0.41 -6.70
N VAL A 343 -4.92 0.37 -5.79
CA VAL A 343 -4.76 0.65 -4.37
C VAL A 343 -5.18 -0.59 -3.60
N CYS A 344 -4.28 -1.13 -2.77
CA CYS A 344 -4.61 -2.23 -1.90
C CYS A 344 -5.75 -1.83 -0.95
N SER A 345 -6.93 -2.44 -1.07
CA SER A 345 -8.10 -2.11 -0.24
C SER A 345 -7.81 -2.16 1.27
N ASP A 346 -6.90 -3.02 1.73
CA ASP A 346 -6.47 -3.07 3.15
C ASP A 346 -5.83 -1.75 3.64
N SER A 347 -5.24 -0.95 2.73
CA SER A 347 -4.64 0.35 3.04
C SER A 347 -5.65 1.49 3.19
N THR A 348 -6.92 1.25 2.84
CA THR A 348 -7.99 2.27 2.92
C THR A 348 -8.56 2.45 4.32
N ASN A 349 -8.15 1.63 5.28
CA ASN A 349 -8.66 1.69 6.65
C ASN A 349 -8.39 3.05 7.33
N ILE A 350 -9.37 3.54 8.09
CA ILE A 350 -9.25 4.73 8.95
C ILE A 350 -9.43 4.44 10.45
N GLY A 351 -9.73 3.19 10.85
CA GLY A 351 -10.08 2.85 12.24
C GLY A 351 -8.97 3.04 13.29
N SER A 352 -7.70 3.13 12.87
CA SER A 352 -6.57 3.49 13.74
C SER A 352 -6.22 4.99 13.71
N ILE A 353 -6.95 5.78 12.93
CA ILE A 353 -6.70 7.21 12.67
C ILE A 353 -7.86 8.07 13.22
N VAL A 354 -9.09 7.56 13.11
CA VAL A 354 -10.34 8.27 13.41
C VAL A 354 -11.18 7.43 14.38
N PRO A 355 -11.73 8.01 15.46
CA PRO A 355 -12.58 7.26 16.38
C PRO A 355 -13.90 6.86 15.71
N PRO A 356 -14.53 5.74 16.12
CA PRO A 356 -15.76 5.22 15.49
C PRO A 356 -16.95 6.18 15.58
N THR A 357 -16.90 7.18 16.48
CA THR A 357 -17.86 8.30 16.59
C THR A 357 -17.84 9.22 15.38
N ASN A 358 -16.70 9.33 14.68
CA ASN A 358 -16.44 10.29 13.61
C ASN A 358 -16.17 9.64 12.26
N GLY A 359 -15.83 8.35 12.21
CA GLY A 359 -15.60 7.67 10.95
C GLY A 359 -15.60 6.16 11.01
N PHE A 360 -15.70 5.54 9.84
CA PHE A 360 -15.56 4.09 9.66
C PHE A 360 -15.14 3.75 8.22
N THR A 361 -14.53 2.59 8.07
CA THR A 361 -14.20 1.96 6.78
C THR A 361 -15.36 1.06 6.36
N VAL A 362 -15.64 0.92 5.06
CA VAL A 362 -16.69 0.06 4.52
C VAL A 362 -16.32 -0.44 3.11
N PHE A 363 -16.81 -1.61 2.72
CA PHE A 363 -16.52 -2.22 1.40
C PHE A 363 -17.75 -2.18 0.50
N SER A 364 -17.59 -2.03 -0.82
CA SER A 364 -18.71 -2.03 -1.77
C SER A 364 -19.50 -3.36 -1.78
N THR A 365 -18.87 -4.46 -1.34
CA THR A 365 -19.50 -5.76 -1.10
C THR A 365 -20.39 -5.80 0.15
N ALA A 366 -20.19 -4.87 1.10
CA ALA A 366 -20.94 -4.77 2.35
C ALA A 366 -22.19 -3.88 2.21
N VAL A 367 -22.13 -2.86 1.34
CA VAL A 367 -23.20 -1.87 1.16
C VAL A 367 -24.50 -2.55 0.69
N PRO A 368 -25.64 -2.35 1.39
CA PRO A 368 -26.94 -2.86 0.98
C PRO A 368 -27.32 -2.54 -0.47
N HIS A 369 -27.95 -3.49 -1.16
CA HIS A 369 -28.32 -3.41 -2.58
C HIS A 369 -27.15 -3.23 -3.59
N VAL A 370 -25.88 -3.19 -3.12
CA VAL A 370 -24.69 -3.13 -3.99
C VAL A 370 -24.05 -4.51 -4.09
N TRP A 371 -23.62 -5.08 -2.95
CA TRP A 371 -23.09 -6.44 -2.79
C TRP A 371 -22.10 -6.93 -3.87
N THR A 372 -21.31 -6.02 -4.45
CA THR A 372 -20.35 -6.34 -5.52
C THR A 372 -19.03 -5.61 -5.32
N GLY A 373 -17.94 -6.22 -5.77
CA GLY A 373 -16.64 -5.56 -5.81
C GLY A 373 -16.62 -4.50 -6.92
N ALA A 374 -15.95 -3.39 -6.67
CA ALA A 374 -15.72 -2.34 -7.64
C ALA A 374 -14.21 -2.21 -7.93
N ASP A 375 -13.82 -2.11 -9.19
CA ASP A 375 -12.44 -1.74 -9.52
C ASP A 375 -12.16 -0.26 -9.15
N HIS A 376 -10.87 0.09 -9.16
CA HIS A 376 -10.36 1.39 -8.73
C HIS A 376 -11.07 2.61 -9.35
N VAL A 377 -11.57 2.49 -10.59
CA VAL A 377 -12.26 3.58 -11.28
C VAL A 377 -13.77 3.37 -11.24
N SER A 378 -14.24 2.13 -11.38
CA SER A 378 -15.68 1.81 -11.34
C SER A 378 -16.35 2.14 -10.01
N ILE A 379 -15.61 2.27 -8.90
CA ILE A 379 -16.16 2.74 -7.61
C ILE A 379 -16.89 4.11 -7.74
N LEU A 380 -16.53 4.94 -8.73
CA LEU A 380 -17.20 6.21 -9.03
C LEU A 380 -18.34 6.11 -10.06
N THR A 381 -18.48 4.99 -10.78
CA THR A 381 -19.41 4.86 -11.92
C THR A 381 -20.38 3.67 -11.83
N CYS A 382 -20.20 2.80 -10.83
CA CYS A 382 -21.03 1.62 -10.53
C CYS A 382 -22.45 2.06 -10.12
N SER A 383 -23.45 1.80 -10.98
CA SER A 383 -24.81 2.34 -10.83
C SER A 383 -25.43 2.07 -9.45
N GLN A 384 -25.26 0.85 -8.91
CA GLN A 384 -25.76 0.48 -7.59
C GLN A 384 -25.15 1.35 -6.48
N LEU A 385 -23.82 1.46 -6.41
CA LEU A 385 -23.13 2.25 -5.38
C LEU A 385 -23.39 3.75 -5.54
N VAL A 386 -23.36 4.24 -6.78
CA VAL A 386 -23.63 5.65 -7.13
C VAL A 386 -25.02 6.09 -6.65
N LYS A 387 -26.02 5.21 -6.74
CA LYS A 387 -27.39 5.46 -6.24
C LYS A 387 -27.44 5.58 -4.72
N VAL A 388 -26.85 4.63 -3.99
CA VAL A 388 -26.81 4.67 -2.52
C VAL A 388 -26.08 5.92 -2.04
N VAL A 389 -24.92 6.24 -2.61
CA VAL A 389 -24.15 7.45 -2.27
C VAL A 389 -24.94 8.73 -2.56
N SER A 390 -25.56 8.85 -3.74
CA SER A 390 -26.32 10.05 -4.15
C SER A 390 -27.52 10.31 -3.24
N ARG A 391 -28.29 9.26 -2.93
CA ARG A 391 -29.38 9.33 -1.96
C ARG A 391 -28.88 9.73 -0.57
N THR A 392 -27.80 9.11 -0.10
CA THR A 392 -27.23 9.40 1.23
C THR A 392 -26.79 10.86 1.33
N LEU A 393 -26.13 11.41 0.31
CA LEU A 393 -25.71 12.82 0.28
C LEU A 393 -26.89 13.78 0.44
N LEU A 394 -28.05 13.49 -0.19
CA LEU A 394 -29.27 14.28 -0.04
C LEU A 394 -29.91 14.13 1.36
N GLU A 395 -29.86 12.94 1.97
CA GLU A 395 -30.37 12.71 3.33
C GLU A 395 -29.55 13.39 4.45
N LEU A 396 -28.28 13.74 4.17
CA LEU A 396 -27.37 14.45 5.10
C LEU A 396 -27.58 15.97 5.15
N VAL A 397 -28.27 16.54 4.16
CA VAL A 397 -28.46 17.99 3.97
C VAL A 397 -29.50 18.57 4.96
N ASP A 398 -29.23 19.79 5.43
CA ASP A 398 -30.19 20.69 6.07
C ASP A 398 -29.76 22.15 5.84
N VAL A 399 -30.33 22.82 4.83
CA VAL A 399 -29.98 24.22 4.49
C VAL A 399 -30.45 25.26 5.50
N ARG A 400 -31.24 24.87 6.52
CA ARG A 400 -31.69 25.76 7.61
C ARG A 400 -30.56 26.03 8.61
N ARG A 401 -29.45 25.28 8.51
CA ARG A 401 -28.21 25.45 9.28
C ARG A 401 -27.15 26.09 8.39
N GLY A 402 -26.29 26.96 8.96
CA GLY A 402 -25.13 27.50 8.23
C GLY A 402 -24.24 26.39 7.65
N SER A 403 -24.06 25.29 8.39
CA SER A 403 -23.32 24.09 7.97
C SER A 403 -23.87 23.38 6.73
N GLN A 404 -25.08 23.71 6.26
CA GLN A 404 -25.83 23.04 5.18
C GLN A 404 -26.10 21.54 5.39
N THR A 405 -25.64 20.96 6.50
CA THR A 405 -25.77 19.55 6.86
C THR A 405 -26.22 19.40 8.31
N LYS A 406 -26.77 18.23 8.60
CA LYS A 406 -27.21 17.78 9.91
C LYS A 406 -26.08 17.67 10.96
N PRO A 407 -26.40 17.58 12.27
CA PRO A 407 -25.41 17.34 13.34
C PRO A 407 -24.57 16.07 13.11
N LEU A 408 -23.36 16.02 13.67
CA LEU A 408 -22.49 14.84 13.57
C LEU A 408 -23.18 13.51 13.95
N PRO A 409 -23.88 13.38 15.10
CA PRO A 409 -24.48 12.09 15.48
C PRO A 409 -25.58 11.64 14.52
N GLU A 410 -26.34 12.57 13.95
CA GLU A 410 -27.38 12.27 12.96
C GLU A 410 -26.76 11.88 11.61
N ARG A 411 -25.73 12.62 11.16
CA ARG A 411 -24.96 12.25 9.95
C ARG A 411 -24.36 10.85 10.09
N MET A 412 -23.70 10.56 11.21
CA MET A 412 -23.09 9.25 11.46
C MET A 412 -24.12 8.12 11.60
N LYS A 413 -25.32 8.41 12.09
CA LYS A 413 -26.44 7.45 12.05
C LYS A 413 -26.85 7.14 10.60
N ILE A 414 -27.11 8.18 9.78
CA ILE A 414 -27.50 8.04 8.36
C ILE A 414 -26.42 7.30 7.58
N LEU A 415 -25.16 7.71 7.71
CA LEU A 415 -24.00 7.08 7.04
C LEU A 415 -23.89 5.58 7.37
N ARG A 416 -24.05 5.19 8.64
CA ARG A 416 -24.04 3.76 9.03
C ARG A 416 -25.25 3.01 8.46
N GLN A 417 -26.47 3.57 8.56
CA GLN A 417 -27.68 2.93 8.04
C GLN A 417 -27.68 2.78 6.51
N ALA A 418 -26.96 3.64 5.78
CA ALA A 418 -26.88 3.57 4.32
C ALA A 418 -25.75 2.67 3.80
N PHE A 419 -24.63 2.54 4.53
CA PHE A 419 -23.43 1.85 4.02
C PHE A 419 -23.07 0.56 4.75
N LEU A 420 -23.40 0.41 6.03
CA LEU A 420 -23.16 -0.85 6.76
C LEU A 420 -24.30 -1.85 6.50
N SER A 421 -24.07 -3.12 6.81
CA SER A 421 -25.04 -4.18 6.52
C SER A 421 -26.21 -4.25 7.53
N GLY A 422 -26.08 -3.59 8.68
CA GLY A 422 -27.00 -3.71 9.81
C GLY A 422 -26.86 -5.03 10.59
N LEU A 423 -25.98 -5.94 10.12
CA LEU A 423 -25.63 -7.21 10.75
C LEU A 423 -24.32 -7.11 11.55
N GLU A 424 -23.93 -5.93 11.99
CA GLU A 424 -22.80 -5.70 12.89
C GLU A 424 -23.18 -6.04 14.35
N ASP A 425 -22.19 -6.33 15.21
CA ASP A 425 -22.44 -6.71 16.61
C ASP A 425 -23.13 -5.55 17.38
N ARG A 426 -24.40 -5.77 17.78
CA ARG A 426 -25.22 -4.85 18.60
C ARG A 426 -24.84 -4.97 20.08
N ARG A 427 -25.19 -3.99 20.93
CA ARG A 427 -24.82 -4.00 22.36
C ARG A 427 -25.44 -5.12 23.19
N GLY A 428 -26.58 -5.68 22.77
CA GLY A 428 -27.30 -6.73 23.50
C GLY A 428 -28.07 -6.25 24.74
N ASP A 429 -28.04 -4.95 25.06
CA ASP A 429 -28.74 -4.33 26.19
C ASP A 429 -30.09 -3.71 25.80
N GLY A 430 -30.51 -3.86 24.55
CA GLY A 430 -31.70 -3.22 23.97
C GLY A 430 -31.59 -1.69 23.77
N SER A 431 -30.50 -1.04 24.18
CA SER A 431 -30.36 0.43 24.12
C SER A 431 -30.28 0.98 22.70
N ASP A 432 -29.81 0.16 21.75
CA ASP A 432 -29.70 0.49 20.33
C ASP A 432 -31.06 0.37 19.59
N LEU A 433 -32.11 -0.16 20.23
CA LEU A 433 -33.40 -0.46 19.58
C LEU A 433 -34.29 0.77 19.40
N GLN A 434 -34.60 1.09 18.14
CA GLN A 434 -35.54 2.17 17.78
C GLN A 434 -36.99 1.68 17.87
N LEU A 435 -37.49 1.57 19.10
CA LEU A 435 -38.88 1.23 19.39
C LEU A 435 -39.85 2.25 18.76
N GLY A 436 -40.77 1.77 17.93
CA GLY A 436 -41.84 2.57 17.36
C GLY A 436 -42.92 2.98 18.38
N ASN A 437 -43.94 3.67 17.89
CA ASN A 437 -45.11 4.07 18.68
C ASN A 437 -45.78 2.87 19.36
N LEU A 438 -46.34 3.10 20.55
CA LEU A 438 -47.11 2.09 21.28
C LEU A 438 -48.47 1.90 20.62
N THR A 439 -48.70 0.72 20.04
CA THR A 439 -49.98 0.29 19.50
C THR A 439 -50.70 -0.61 20.51
N LEU A 440 -52.02 -0.47 20.57
CA LEU A 440 -52.87 -1.19 21.51
C LEU A 440 -53.84 -2.04 20.70
N PHE A 441 -53.55 -3.33 20.59
CA PHE A 441 -54.36 -4.27 19.82
C PHE A 441 -55.44 -4.87 20.72
N ASN A 442 -56.70 -4.65 20.35
CA ASN A 442 -57.85 -5.38 20.85
C ASN A 442 -58.24 -6.39 19.77
N LEU A 443 -58.05 -7.68 20.04
CA LEU A 443 -58.27 -8.75 19.06
C LEU A 443 -59.28 -9.76 19.58
N GLU A 444 -60.09 -10.31 18.68
CA GLU A 444 -60.91 -11.48 19.02
C GLU A 444 -60.05 -12.73 19.18
N PRO A 445 -60.47 -13.75 19.96
CA PRO A 445 -59.67 -14.95 20.21
C PRO A 445 -59.31 -15.79 18.98
N HIS A 446 -59.90 -15.49 17.81
CA HIS A 446 -59.57 -16.11 16.53
C HIS A 446 -58.62 -15.26 15.66
N GLU A 447 -58.39 -13.99 16.00
CA GLU A 447 -57.47 -13.10 15.29
C GLU A 447 -56.01 -13.20 15.79
N ALA A 448 -55.78 -13.85 16.93
CA ALA A 448 -54.48 -13.93 17.59
C ALA A 448 -54.09 -15.38 17.93
N ILE A 449 -53.02 -15.89 17.30
CA ILE A 449 -52.46 -17.20 17.60
C ILE A 449 -51.28 -17.05 18.57
N PHE A 450 -51.28 -17.87 19.64
CA PHE A 450 -50.15 -18.03 20.54
C PHE A 450 -49.42 -19.34 20.18
N MET A 451 -48.18 -19.25 19.71
CA MET A 451 -47.35 -20.40 19.35
C MET A 451 -46.90 -21.18 20.59
N GLN A 452 -46.67 -22.49 20.48
CA GLN A 452 -46.15 -23.27 21.61
C GLN A 452 -44.67 -22.94 21.89
N PRO A 453 -44.22 -23.02 23.17
CA PRO A 453 -42.82 -22.80 23.53
C PRO A 453 -41.85 -23.73 22.78
N GLY A 454 -41.08 -23.16 21.84
CA GLY A 454 -40.07 -23.86 21.04
C GLY A 454 -40.53 -24.27 19.64
N GLU A 455 -41.77 -23.95 19.28
CA GLU A 455 -42.32 -24.17 17.95
C GLU A 455 -41.71 -23.21 16.91
N ARG A 456 -41.50 -23.69 15.68
CA ARG A 456 -41.04 -22.87 14.54
C ARG A 456 -42.26 -22.37 13.77
N LEU A 457 -42.31 -21.06 13.50
CA LEU A 457 -43.35 -20.49 12.64
C LEU A 457 -42.87 -20.51 11.18
N HIS A 458 -43.70 -21.08 10.29
CA HIS A 458 -43.48 -21.11 8.85
C HIS A 458 -44.75 -20.60 8.15
N ILE A 459 -44.61 -19.53 7.37
CA ILE A 459 -45.66 -18.91 6.55
C ILE A 459 -45.23 -18.97 5.09
N GLY A 460 -46.16 -19.23 4.17
CA GLY A 460 -45.92 -19.24 2.72
C GLY A 460 -47.16 -18.78 1.93
N ASN A 461 -47.40 -19.43 0.79
CA ASN A 461 -48.52 -19.16 -0.15
C ASN A 461 -49.89 -19.65 0.37
N GLN A 462 -50.20 -19.45 1.65
CA GLN A 462 -51.50 -19.75 2.26
C GLN A 462 -52.19 -18.47 2.75
N GLU A 463 -53.50 -18.53 2.96
CA GLU A 463 -54.24 -17.45 3.62
C GLU A 463 -53.65 -17.17 5.03
N PRO A 464 -53.69 -15.91 5.51
CA PRO A 464 -53.08 -15.54 6.78
C PRO A 464 -53.74 -16.32 7.94
N LEU A 465 -52.94 -17.15 8.61
CA LEU A 465 -53.40 -18.05 9.69
C LEU A 465 -54.10 -17.30 10.83
N ALA A 466 -53.62 -16.08 11.12
CA ALA A 466 -54.20 -15.12 12.03
C ALA A 466 -53.67 -13.72 11.70
N LYS A 467 -54.31 -12.69 12.26
CA LYS A 467 -53.94 -11.28 12.11
C LYS A 467 -52.70 -10.91 12.93
N ILE A 468 -52.45 -11.63 14.03
CA ILE A 468 -51.15 -11.64 14.72
C ILE A 468 -50.78 -13.05 15.20
N MET A 469 -49.51 -13.40 15.08
CA MET A 469 -48.91 -14.62 15.63
C MET A 469 -47.90 -14.23 16.71
N LEU A 470 -48.04 -14.79 17.91
CA LEU A 470 -47.26 -14.44 19.09
C LEU A 470 -46.32 -15.59 19.46
N LEU A 471 -45.01 -15.36 19.33
CA LEU A 471 -43.96 -16.29 19.73
C LEU A 471 -43.48 -15.96 21.16
N PRO A 472 -43.65 -16.86 22.15
CA PRO A 472 -43.19 -16.63 23.53
C PRO A 472 -41.69 -16.85 23.69
N THR A 473 -41.03 -16.09 24.58
CA THR A 473 -39.67 -16.39 25.06
C THR A 473 -39.61 -17.77 25.74
N VAL A 474 -38.54 -18.56 25.53
CA VAL A 474 -38.47 -19.97 26.01
C VAL A 474 -37.15 -20.31 26.71
N ALA A 475 -37.21 -21.11 27.79
CA ALA A 475 -36.05 -21.40 28.64
C ALA A 475 -34.88 -22.19 27.96
N ASN A 476 -35.09 -22.75 26.76
CA ASN A 476 -34.09 -23.51 26.01
C ASN A 476 -33.43 -22.72 24.86
N ALA A 477 -33.81 -21.45 24.66
CA ALA A 477 -33.29 -20.55 23.64
C ALA A 477 -32.95 -19.19 24.25
N ASN A 478 -32.25 -18.35 23.51
CA ASN A 478 -31.81 -17.02 23.97
C ASN A 478 -32.10 -15.91 22.96
N ALA A 479 -32.46 -16.25 21.72
CA ALA A 479 -32.73 -15.29 20.66
C ALA A 479 -33.76 -15.84 19.66
N PHE A 480 -34.38 -14.94 18.91
CA PHE A 480 -35.17 -15.28 17.72
C PHE A 480 -34.41 -14.90 16.45
N ALA A 481 -34.53 -15.73 15.42
CA ALA A 481 -34.14 -15.43 14.06
C ALA A 481 -35.40 -15.41 13.18
N VAL A 482 -35.60 -14.33 12.41
CA VAL A 482 -36.69 -14.16 11.46
C VAL A 482 -36.10 -13.91 10.08
N LEU A 483 -36.59 -14.62 9.06
CA LEU A 483 -36.24 -14.44 7.66
C LEU A 483 -37.52 -14.39 6.83
N SER A 484 -37.66 -13.38 5.95
CA SER A 484 -38.76 -13.30 4.98
C SER A 484 -38.24 -12.91 3.60
N SER A 485 -38.99 -13.28 2.55
CA SER A 485 -38.76 -12.79 1.19
C SER A 485 -39.43 -11.43 0.88
N SER A 486 -40.30 -10.93 1.77
CA SER A 486 -40.90 -9.60 1.68
C SER A 486 -40.08 -8.59 2.50
N PRO A 487 -40.09 -7.27 2.20
CA PRO A 487 -39.71 -6.25 3.17
C PRO A 487 -40.53 -6.39 4.47
N ILE A 488 -39.88 -6.23 5.62
CA ILE A 488 -40.55 -6.24 6.94
C ILE A 488 -40.75 -4.78 7.37
N ASP A 489 -41.73 -4.11 6.78
CA ASP A 489 -42.05 -2.71 7.04
C ASP A 489 -43.54 -2.40 6.84
N LEU A 490 -43.91 -1.11 6.85
CA LEU A 490 -45.29 -0.67 6.64
C LEU A 490 -45.83 -1.01 5.23
N ASN A 491 -44.95 -1.15 4.24
CA ASN A 491 -45.31 -1.39 2.83
C ASN A 491 -45.35 -2.88 2.47
N GLY A 492 -44.50 -3.70 3.10
CA GLY A 492 -44.44 -5.15 2.92
C GLY A 492 -45.52 -5.92 3.68
N ARG A 493 -45.63 -7.22 3.39
CA ARG A 493 -46.66 -8.12 3.94
C ARG A 493 -46.57 -8.30 5.44
N PHE A 494 -45.36 -8.28 6.00
CA PHE A 494 -45.10 -8.64 7.39
C PHE A 494 -44.62 -7.45 8.23
N GLU A 495 -45.08 -7.36 9.47
CA GLU A 495 -44.56 -6.41 10.46
C GLU A 495 -44.21 -7.11 11.79
N LEU A 496 -43.15 -6.63 12.43
CA LEU A 496 -42.64 -7.14 13.71
C LEU A 496 -42.94 -6.18 14.86
N PHE A 497 -43.46 -6.75 15.94
CA PHE A 497 -43.80 -6.05 17.17
C PHE A 497 -43.22 -6.75 18.39
N LEU A 498 -42.76 -5.98 19.38
CA LEU A 498 -42.58 -6.47 20.75
C LEU A 498 -43.90 -6.28 21.50
N CYS A 499 -44.46 -7.36 22.04
CA CYS A 499 -45.80 -7.39 22.62
C CYS A 499 -45.82 -7.93 24.07
N SER A 500 -46.68 -7.35 24.90
CA SER A 500 -47.00 -7.80 26.26
C SER A 500 -48.51 -7.82 26.49
N HIS A 501 -48.98 -8.75 27.31
CA HIS A 501 -50.40 -9.06 27.49
C HIS A 501 -51.02 -8.27 28.65
N ILE A 502 -52.08 -7.48 28.38
CA ILE A 502 -52.68 -6.54 29.34
C ILE A 502 -53.77 -7.21 30.20
N GLY A 503 -53.48 -8.39 30.72
CA GLY A 503 -54.40 -9.17 31.56
C GLY A 503 -55.59 -9.80 30.79
N PRO A 504 -56.28 -10.78 31.40
CA PRO A 504 -57.35 -11.52 30.73
C PRO A 504 -58.68 -10.75 30.75
N THR A 505 -59.23 -10.44 29.57
CA THR A 505 -60.66 -10.08 29.43
C THR A 505 -61.41 -11.18 28.70
N ILE A 506 -62.63 -11.49 29.14
CA ILE A 506 -63.39 -12.70 28.72
C ILE A 506 -63.85 -12.64 27.25
N LYS A 507 -63.72 -11.49 26.57
CA LYS A 507 -64.14 -11.30 25.16
C LYS A 507 -63.01 -10.96 24.19
N TYR A 508 -61.93 -10.31 24.64
CA TYR A 508 -60.88 -9.80 23.77
C TYR A 508 -59.49 -10.01 24.37
N VAL A 509 -58.54 -10.37 23.52
CA VAL A 509 -57.11 -10.36 23.84
C VAL A 509 -56.62 -8.91 23.72
N GLN A 510 -56.11 -8.35 24.82
CA GLN A 510 -55.55 -7.00 24.83
C GLN A 510 -54.03 -7.07 24.88
N LEU A 511 -53.37 -6.46 23.90
CA LEU A 511 -51.91 -6.47 23.75
C LEU A 511 -51.37 -5.04 23.66
N THR A 512 -50.39 -4.71 24.50
CA THR A 512 -49.52 -3.55 24.31
C THR A 512 -48.36 -3.97 23.42
N CYS A 513 -48.26 -3.39 22.24
CA CYS A 513 -47.22 -3.72 21.26
C CYS A 513 -46.43 -2.47 20.84
N ARG A 514 -45.16 -2.61 20.49
CA ARG A 514 -44.37 -1.57 19.80
C ARG A 514 -43.74 -2.15 18.56
N SER A 515 -43.81 -1.44 17.44
CA SER A 515 -43.14 -1.86 16.21
C SER A 515 -41.62 -1.87 16.40
N ILE A 516 -40.98 -2.90 15.85
CA ILE A 516 -39.53 -3.10 15.81
C ILE A 516 -39.03 -3.35 14.37
N ASN A 517 -39.79 -2.90 13.36
CA ASN A 517 -39.45 -3.06 11.93
C ASN A 517 -38.02 -2.56 11.60
N SER A 518 -37.48 -1.59 12.35
CA SER A 518 -36.10 -1.08 12.22
C SER A 518 -34.99 -2.06 12.59
N ILE A 519 -35.30 -3.23 13.15
CA ILE A 519 -34.35 -4.34 13.35
C ILE A 519 -34.16 -5.13 12.05
N SER A 520 -35.11 -5.05 11.12
CA SER A 520 -35.01 -5.77 9.85
C SER A 520 -34.00 -5.12 8.92
N VAL A 521 -33.16 -5.95 8.33
CA VAL A 521 -32.07 -5.56 7.43
C VAL A 521 -32.18 -6.28 6.09
N PRO A 522 -31.99 -5.58 4.95
CA PRO A 522 -32.02 -6.20 3.64
C PRO A 522 -30.72 -6.99 3.41
N ILE A 523 -30.88 -8.22 2.95
CA ILE A 523 -29.81 -9.15 2.57
C ILE A 523 -30.09 -9.69 1.16
N PRO A 524 -29.09 -10.16 0.41
CA PRO A 524 -29.32 -10.70 -0.93
C PRO A 524 -30.20 -11.96 -0.87
N ALA A 525 -31.14 -12.08 -1.81
CA ALA A 525 -31.91 -13.30 -1.96
C ALA A 525 -31.03 -14.46 -2.45
N SER A 526 -31.44 -15.68 -2.11
CA SER A 526 -30.72 -16.90 -2.45
C SER A 526 -31.70 -18.01 -2.84
N THR A 527 -32.20 -17.97 -4.06
CA THR A 527 -32.94 -19.07 -4.68
C THR A 527 -32.01 -19.94 -5.53
N LYS A 528 -32.51 -21.07 -6.07
CA LYS A 528 -31.77 -21.87 -7.05
C LYS A 528 -31.45 -21.13 -8.36
N GLN A 529 -32.05 -19.95 -8.59
CA GLN A 529 -31.89 -19.13 -9.79
C GLN A 529 -30.90 -17.98 -9.59
N ASP A 530 -30.64 -17.57 -8.35
CA ASP A 530 -29.68 -16.51 -8.03
C ASP A 530 -28.25 -17.07 -8.13
N ILE A 531 -27.44 -16.49 -9.02
CA ILE A 531 -26.02 -16.89 -9.21
C ILE A 531 -25.09 -15.96 -8.42
N HIS A 532 -25.52 -14.71 -8.18
CA HIS A 532 -24.74 -13.67 -7.53
C HIS A 532 -25.60 -12.90 -6.51
N PRO A 533 -25.02 -12.33 -5.43
CA PRO A 533 -25.79 -11.59 -4.44
C PRO A 533 -26.43 -10.32 -5.01
N PHE A 534 -25.87 -9.74 -6.08
CA PHE A 534 -26.37 -8.52 -6.73
C PHE A 534 -27.45 -8.79 -7.81
N SER A 535 -28.10 -9.96 -7.83
CA SER A 535 -29.20 -10.30 -8.76
C SER A 535 -30.43 -9.38 -8.66
N GLY A 536 -30.54 -8.58 -7.59
CA GLY A 536 -31.57 -7.55 -7.40
C GLY A 536 -32.69 -7.94 -6.45
N ASN A 537 -32.98 -9.25 -6.32
CA ASN A 537 -33.88 -9.79 -5.31
C ASN A 537 -33.27 -9.67 -3.90
N THR A 538 -34.09 -9.36 -2.89
CA THR A 538 -33.65 -9.19 -1.51
C THR A 538 -34.53 -9.98 -0.54
N PHE A 539 -33.92 -10.62 0.46
CA PHE A 539 -34.62 -11.10 1.64
C PHE A 539 -34.47 -10.09 2.80
N SER A 540 -35.36 -10.19 3.78
CA SER A 540 -35.35 -9.40 5.01
C SER A 540 -35.03 -10.30 6.18
N PHE A 541 -33.93 -10.03 6.88
CA PHE A 541 -33.55 -10.74 8.10
C PHE A 541 -33.74 -9.85 9.32
N ALA A 542 -34.12 -10.43 10.45
CA ALA A 542 -34.08 -9.79 11.75
C ALA A 542 -33.63 -10.81 12.82
N SER A 543 -32.79 -10.38 13.75
CA SER A 543 -32.48 -11.15 14.96
C SER A 543 -32.59 -10.27 16.19
N ILE A 544 -33.04 -10.86 17.29
CA ILE A 544 -33.24 -10.17 18.57
C ILE A 544 -33.02 -11.15 19.71
N GLU A 545 -32.28 -10.74 20.73
CA GLU A 545 -31.98 -11.56 21.91
C GLU A 545 -33.05 -11.32 22.99
N PHE A 546 -33.35 -12.32 23.81
CA PHE A 546 -34.44 -12.22 24.79
C PHE A 546 -34.17 -11.13 25.85
N ASP A 547 -32.91 -10.88 26.17
CA ASP A 547 -32.48 -9.79 27.05
C ASP A 547 -32.80 -8.40 26.45
N GLU A 548 -32.77 -8.26 25.12
CA GLU A 548 -33.13 -7.02 24.40
C GLU A 548 -34.64 -6.78 24.36
N MET A 549 -35.47 -7.81 24.60
CA MET A 549 -36.92 -7.68 24.68
C MET A 549 -37.38 -7.01 26.00
N GLY A 550 -36.51 -6.97 27.02
CA GLY A 550 -36.75 -6.27 28.29
C GLY A 550 -38.01 -6.75 29.03
N SER A 551 -39.08 -5.94 29.00
CA SER A 551 -40.36 -6.26 29.64
C SER A 551 -41.43 -6.85 28.69
N TYR A 552 -41.10 -7.08 27.42
CA TYR A 552 -42.02 -7.71 26.46
C TYR A 552 -41.78 -9.22 26.40
N THR A 553 -42.85 -10.00 26.51
CA THR A 553 -42.79 -11.48 26.64
C THR A 553 -43.03 -12.23 25.34
N TYR A 554 -43.49 -11.52 24.30
CA TYR A 554 -43.81 -12.09 23.00
C TYR A 554 -43.23 -11.24 21.85
N ILE A 555 -42.80 -11.90 20.78
CA ILE A 555 -42.72 -11.26 19.47
C ILE A 555 -44.05 -11.48 18.76
N GLY A 556 -44.70 -10.38 18.37
CA GLY A 556 -45.87 -10.39 17.50
C GLY A 556 -45.46 -10.21 16.03
N ILE A 557 -45.90 -11.12 15.17
CA ILE A 557 -45.76 -11.03 13.72
C ILE A 557 -47.15 -10.82 13.13
N VAL A 558 -47.35 -9.71 12.43
CA VAL A 558 -48.60 -9.38 11.71
C VAL A 558 -48.44 -9.77 10.24
N ASP A 559 -49.42 -10.48 9.68
CA ASP A 559 -49.52 -10.81 8.26
C ASP A 559 -50.70 -10.03 7.63
N LYS A 560 -50.41 -9.24 6.60
CA LYS A 560 -51.39 -8.39 5.89
C LYS A 560 -52.14 -9.12 4.77
N GLY A 561 -51.75 -10.35 4.42
CA GLY A 561 -52.40 -11.16 3.38
C GLY A 561 -51.54 -11.43 2.15
N SER A 562 -52.16 -12.02 1.12
CA SER A 562 -51.43 -12.71 0.04
C SER A 562 -50.77 -11.79 -1.00
N SER A 563 -49.44 -11.91 -1.09
CA SER A 563 -48.67 -11.75 -2.34
C SER A 563 -48.17 -13.13 -2.78
N GLU A 564 -48.12 -13.40 -4.09
CA GLU A 564 -47.64 -14.69 -4.59
C GLU A 564 -46.14 -14.91 -4.32
N ASN A 565 -45.80 -16.12 -3.84
CA ASN A 565 -44.43 -16.58 -3.56
C ASN A 565 -43.70 -15.86 -2.41
N GLU A 566 -44.42 -15.22 -1.50
CA GLU A 566 -43.84 -14.70 -0.24
C GLU A 566 -43.85 -15.73 0.90
N PHE A 567 -42.71 -15.85 1.58
CA PHE A 567 -42.55 -16.68 2.78
C PHE A 567 -42.02 -15.89 3.99
N LEU A 568 -42.26 -16.42 5.19
CA LEU A 568 -41.62 -16.02 6.43
C LEU A 568 -41.31 -17.25 7.29
N ILE A 569 -40.09 -17.33 7.81
CA ILE A 569 -39.67 -18.34 8.78
C ILE A 569 -39.18 -17.62 10.03
N ALA A 570 -39.71 -17.98 11.19
CA ALA A 570 -39.23 -17.52 12.49
C ALA A 570 -38.95 -18.70 13.42
N GLU A 571 -37.74 -18.78 13.97
CA GLU A 571 -37.37 -19.79 14.98
C GLU A 571 -36.75 -19.19 16.24
N PRO A 572 -37.05 -19.74 17.43
CA PRO A 572 -36.22 -19.54 18.61
C PRO A 572 -34.93 -20.38 18.49
N PHE A 573 -33.77 -19.79 18.75
CA PHE A 573 -32.48 -20.47 18.73
C PHE A 573 -31.62 -20.16 19.94
N ARG A 574 -30.65 -21.04 20.24
CA ARG A 574 -29.72 -20.88 21.37
C ARG A 574 -28.38 -20.39 20.88
N ARG A 575 -27.94 -19.21 21.32
CA ARG A 575 -26.68 -18.59 20.89
C ARG A 575 -25.49 -19.56 21.02
N ASP A 576 -25.35 -20.23 22.17
CA ASP A 576 -24.24 -21.17 22.44
C ASP A 576 -24.27 -22.47 21.63
N ALA A 577 -25.37 -22.79 20.93
CA ALA A 577 -25.44 -23.94 20.01
C ALA A 577 -25.13 -23.51 18.58
N ASN A 578 -25.67 -22.36 18.17
CA ASN A 578 -25.59 -21.86 16.81
C ASN A 578 -24.34 -21.00 16.56
N HIS A 579 -23.65 -20.51 17.60
CA HIS A 579 -22.40 -19.73 17.52
C HIS A 579 -21.19 -20.57 17.95
N GLN A 580 -20.46 -21.11 16.96
CA GLN A 580 -19.26 -21.93 17.18
C GLN A 580 -17.98 -21.12 17.01
N VAL A 581 -16.97 -21.34 17.87
CA VAL A 581 -15.65 -20.69 17.76
C VAL A 581 -14.57 -21.74 17.55
N VAL A 582 -13.84 -21.63 16.43
CA VAL A 582 -12.83 -22.62 16.01
C VAL A 582 -11.44 -22.13 16.39
N HIS A 583 -10.91 -22.64 17.50
CA HIS A 583 -9.57 -22.32 18.00
C HIS A 583 -8.48 -23.22 17.38
N GLN A 584 -8.30 -23.14 16.06
CA GLN A 584 -7.17 -23.74 15.34
C GLN A 584 -6.09 -22.71 15.04
N SER A 585 -4.81 -23.09 15.16
CA SER A 585 -3.70 -22.22 14.76
C SER A 585 -3.53 -22.18 13.24
N MET A 586 -3.01 -21.09 12.69
CA MET A 586 -2.75 -20.95 11.24
C MET A 586 -1.88 -22.08 10.66
N LEU A 587 -1.02 -22.73 11.45
CA LEU A 587 -0.25 -23.88 11.00
C LEU A 587 -1.09 -25.17 10.88
N SER A 588 -2.07 -25.38 11.77
CA SER A 588 -3.04 -26.48 11.65
C SER A 588 -3.98 -26.23 10.47
N ILE A 589 -4.52 -25.01 10.33
CA ILE A 589 -5.34 -24.60 9.18
C ILE A 589 -4.60 -24.83 7.84
N ALA A 590 -3.28 -24.59 7.80
CA ALA A 590 -2.45 -24.78 6.61
C ALA A 590 -2.05 -26.23 6.30
N LEU A 591 -2.26 -27.18 7.22
CA LEU A 591 -1.89 -28.60 7.08
C LEU A 591 -3.10 -29.54 7.03
N GLU A 592 -4.17 -29.20 7.76
CA GLU A 592 -5.33 -30.05 8.03
C GLU A 592 -6.64 -29.43 7.51
N GLY A 593 -6.65 -28.11 7.24
CA GLY A 593 -7.87 -27.35 6.93
C GLY A 593 -8.75 -27.09 8.15
N VAL A 594 -9.88 -26.42 7.91
CA VAL A 594 -10.94 -26.22 8.90
C VAL A 594 -12.14 -27.07 8.50
N HIS A 595 -12.56 -27.99 9.37
CA HIS A 595 -13.72 -28.85 9.17
C HIS A 595 -14.74 -28.60 10.28
N VAL A 596 -15.91 -28.06 9.93
CA VAL A 596 -16.97 -27.66 10.89
C VAL A 596 -18.28 -28.36 10.56
N LYS A 597 -18.97 -28.84 11.59
CA LYS A 597 -20.32 -29.43 11.46
C LYS A 597 -21.30 -28.70 12.37
N SER A 598 -22.36 -28.15 11.79
CA SER A 598 -23.34 -27.30 12.49
C SER A 598 -24.75 -27.89 12.44
N SER A 599 -25.54 -27.61 13.48
CA SER A 599 -26.92 -28.10 13.64
C SER A 599 -27.91 -27.43 12.67
N PRO A 600 -28.99 -28.12 12.25
CA PRO A 600 -30.00 -27.58 11.33
C PRO A 600 -30.90 -26.52 11.99
N GLY A 601 -30.41 -25.28 12.02
CA GLY A 601 -31.17 -24.06 12.34
C GLY A 601 -31.16 -23.06 11.18
N LEU A 602 -32.09 -22.10 11.22
CA LEU A 602 -32.26 -21.04 10.23
C LEU A 602 -31.02 -20.14 10.12
N PHE A 603 -30.36 -19.88 11.24
CA PHE A 603 -29.20 -19.00 11.36
C PHE A 603 -28.11 -19.65 12.22
N THR A 604 -26.87 -19.68 11.71
CA THR A 604 -25.69 -20.17 12.43
C THR A 604 -24.50 -19.24 12.19
N SER A 605 -23.56 -19.18 13.14
CA SER A 605 -22.38 -18.32 13.11
C SER A 605 -21.15 -19.12 13.49
N ILE A 606 -20.11 -19.07 12.67
CA ILE A 606 -18.85 -19.77 12.85
C ILE A 606 -17.73 -18.72 12.84
N ARG A 607 -16.98 -18.61 13.95
CA ARG A 607 -15.90 -17.62 14.13
C ARG A 607 -14.55 -18.35 14.16
N ILE A 608 -13.59 -17.88 13.36
CA ILE A 608 -12.25 -18.45 13.23
C ILE A 608 -11.22 -17.34 13.57
N PRO A 609 -10.88 -17.15 14.85
CA PRO A 609 -10.11 -15.98 15.29
C PRO A 609 -8.71 -15.85 14.66
N SER A 610 -8.09 -16.96 14.26
CA SER A 610 -6.71 -16.94 13.73
C SER A 610 -6.58 -16.47 12.28
N ILE A 611 -7.68 -16.28 11.54
CA ILE A 611 -7.66 -15.76 10.18
C ILE A 611 -7.88 -14.23 10.21
N GLU A 612 -6.78 -13.47 10.36
CA GLU A 612 -6.75 -11.99 10.32
C GLU A 612 -5.98 -11.41 9.11
N SER A 613 -5.11 -12.20 8.48
CA SER A 613 -4.12 -11.70 7.50
C SER A 613 -4.59 -11.82 6.04
N PRO A 614 -4.65 -10.72 5.27
CA PRO A 614 -5.15 -10.70 3.89
C PRO A 614 -4.16 -11.27 2.84
N ILE A 615 -3.02 -11.80 3.29
CA ILE A 615 -2.00 -12.44 2.44
C ILE A 615 -2.53 -13.75 1.83
N LEU A 616 -3.37 -14.48 2.57
CA LEU A 616 -3.88 -15.79 2.17
C LEU A 616 -5.29 -15.68 1.56
N ALA A 617 -5.58 -16.63 0.68
CA ALA A 617 -6.89 -16.91 0.13
C ALA A 617 -7.26 -18.37 0.38
N TYR A 618 -8.55 -18.68 0.27
CA TYR A 618 -9.12 -19.95 0.70
C TYR A 618 -10.13 -20.48 -0.33
N HIS A 619 -10.29 -21.80 -0.35
CA HIS A 619 -11.44 -22.45 -0.97
C HIS A 619 -12.38 -22.92 0.13
N LEU A 620 -13.67 -22.58 -0.01
CA LEU A 620 -14.74 -23.01 0.88
C LEU A 620 -15.65 -23.98 0.13
N LYS A 621 -15.79 -25.20 0.66
CA LYS A 621 -16.79 -26.17 0.24
C LYS A 621 -17.88 -26.25 1.31
N VAL A 622 -19.12 -25.96 0.90
CA VAL A 622 -20.30 -26.07 1.76
C VAL A 622 -21.17 -27.19 1.21
N SER A 623 -21.49 -28.17 2.05
CA SER A 623 -22.35 -29.30 1.66
C SER A 623 -23.43 -29.61 2.70
N ARG A 624 -24.60 -30.00 2.21
CA ARG A 624 -25.67 -30.62 2.97
C ARG A 624 -26.14 -31.84 2.16
N PRO A 625 -25.72 -33.07 2.51
CA PRO A 625 -26.18 -34.27 1.81
C PRO A 625 -27.71 -34.36 1.83
N ASN A 626 -28.29 -35.05 0.84
CA ASN A 626 -29.71 -35.44 0.79
C ASN A 626 -30.78 -34.31 0.85
N CYS A 627 -30.44 -33.04 1.10
CA CYS A 627 -31.42 -31.94 1.14
C CYS A 627 -32.13 -31.70 -0.20
N GLN A 628 -31.60 -32.20 -1.32
CA GLN A 628 -32.25 -32.17 -2.63
C GLN A 628 -33.64 -32.83 -2.64
N PHE A 629 -33.92 -33.77 -1.72
CA PHE A 629 -35.20 -34.47 -1.62
C PHE A 629 -36.26 -33.73 -0.77
N TYR A 630 -35.90 -32.61 -0.14
CA TYR A 630 -36.81 -31.83 0.70
C TYR A 630 -37.25 -30.54 -0.04
N PRO A 631 -38.53 -30.12 0.10
CA PRO A 631 -38.96 -28.83 -0.43
C PRO A 631 -38.37 -27.69 0.41
N SER A 632 -37.41 -26.96 -0.15
CA SER A 632 -36.79 -25.78 0.49
C SER A 632 -37.27 -24.48 -0.14
N TYR A 633 -37.61 -23.49 0.69
CA TYR A 633 -38.04 -22.15 0.27
C TYR A 633 -36.88 -21.34 -0.33
N PHE A 634 -35.66 -21.57 0.16
CA PHE A 634 -34.45 -20.90 -0.32
C PHE A 634 -33.23 -21.84 -0.32
N ALA A 635 -32.23 -21.54 -1.13
CA ALA A 635 -30.94 -22.22 -1.15
C ALA A 635 -30.01 -21.60 -0.09
N PRO A 636 -29.21 -22.38 0.66
CA PRO A 636 -28.42 -21.84 1.76
C PRO A 636 -27.38 -20.82 1.26
N PHE A 637 -27.07 -19.83 2.09
CA PHE A 637 -26.17 -18.72 1.75
C PHE A 637 -25.35 -18.27 2.96
N LEU A 638 -24.21 -17.64 2.68
CA LEU A 638 -23.19 -17.30 3.68
C LEU A 638 -22.75 -15.84 3.53
N ARG A 639 -22.58 -15.15 4.66
CA ARG A 639 -21.87 -13.88 4.79
C ARG A 639 -20.50 -14.14 5.42
N GLN A 640 -19.45 -13.84 4.68
CA GLN A 640 -18.12 -13.56 5.21
C GLN A 640 -18.15 -12.18 5.85
N SER A 641 -17.55 -12.03 7.04
CA SER A 641 -17.38 -10.72 7.68
C SER A 641 -16.12 -10.64 8.56
N ILE A 642 -15.53 -9.44 8.62
CA ILE A 642 -14.41 -9.08 9.51
C ILE A 642 -14.73 -7.74 10.18
N SER A 643 -14.92 -7.75 11.51
CA SER A 643 -15.46 -6.61 12.24
C SER A 643 -14.51 -5.40 12.33
N THR A 644 -13.19 -5.62 12.25
CA THR A 644 -12.17 -4.56 12.35
C THR A 644 -12.09 -3.65 11.10
N MET A 645 -12.68 -4.10 9.99
CA MET A 645 -12.69 -3.39 8.70
C MET A 645 -14.11 -3.06 8.22
N HIS A 646 -15.14 -3.54 8.94
CA HIS A 646 -16.51 -3.72 8.44
C HIS A 646 -16.55 -4.35 7.03
N GLU A 647 -15.64 -5.30 6.75
CA GLU A 647 -15.76 -6.12 5.56
C GLU A 647 -17.01 -7.00 5.69
N SER A 648 -17.81 -7.06 4.63
CA SER A 648 -18.85 -8.07 4.47
C SER A 648 -18.96 -8.46 3.01
N LYS A 649 -19.13 -9.75 2.74
CA LYS A 649 -19.29 -10.31 1.39
C LYS A 649 -20.24 -11.50 1.46
N PHE A 650 -21.23 -11.53 0.58
CA PHE A 650 -22.26 -12.55 0.54
C PHE A 650 -22.04 -13.55 -0.61
N TYR A 651 -22.29 -14.82 -0.34
CA TYR A 651 -22.22 -15.93 -1.28
C TYR A 651 -23.56 -16.66 -1.26
N VAL A 652 -24.27 -16.68 -2.40
CA VAL A 652 -25.63 -17.22 -2.54
C VAL A 652 -25.63 -18.60 -3.21
N ASN A 653 -26.74 -19.32 -3.10
CA ASN A 653 -27.00 -20.60 -3.80
C ASN A 653 -25.91 -21.66 -3.57
N LEU A 654 -25.52 -21.83 -2.30
CA LEU A 654 -24.51 -22.80 -1.87
C LEU A 654 -25.10 -24.22 -1.78
N ALA A 655 -24.24 -25.23 -1.79
CA ALA A 655 -24.63 -26.65 -1.69
C ALA A 655 -25.65 -27.14 -2.74
N GLY A 656 -25.66 -26.53 -3.93
CA GLY A 656 -26.43 -26.98 -5.09
C GLY A 656 -25.87 -28.26 -5.75
N GLU A 657 -26.46 -28.67 -6.88
CA GLU A 657 -26.06 -29.89 -7.62
C GLU A 657 -24.65 -29.83 -8.23
N GLY A 658 -24.06 -28.63 -8.36
CA GLY A 658 -22.64 -28.46 -8.67
C GLY A 658 -21.83 -28.32 -7.38
N GLU A 659 -20.90 -29.25 -7.12
CA GLU A 659 -19.91 -29.14 -6.04
C GLU A 659 -18.81 -28.09 -6.35
N ALA A 660 -19.21 -26.88 -6.73
CA ALA A 660 -18.29 -25.78 -6.98
C ALA A 660 -17.69 -25.28 -5.66
N GLU A 661 -16.36 -25.32 -5.57
CA GLU A 661 -15.63 -24.71 -4.46
C GLU A 661 -15.71 -23.18 -4.59
N THR A 662 -16.02 -22.49 -3.49
CA THR A 662 -16.21 -21.04 -3.49
C THR A 662 -14.93 -20.32 -3.05
N GLU A 663 -14.50 -19.34 -3.86
CA GLU A 663 -13.28 -18.55 -3.61
C GLU A 663 -13.51 -17.52 -2.49
N ILE A 664 -12.82 -17.71 -1.36
CA ILE A 664 -12.89 -16.83 -0.19
C ILE A 664 -11.58 -16.06 -0.01
N SER A 665 -11.72 -14.74 -0.06
CA SER A 665 -10.62 -13.79 0.00
C SER A 665 -10.96 -12.67 0.98
N ILE A 666 -10.10 -12.39 1.95
CA ILE A 666 -10.37 -11.47 3.07
C ILE A 666 -9.60 -10.15 2.97
N HIS A 667 -10.11 -9.12 3.62
CA HIS A 667 -9.43 -7.84 3.84
C HIS A 667 -9.21 -7.60 5.33
N GLY A 668 -7.98 -7.23 5.72
CA GLY A 668 -7.53 -7.36 7.10
C GLY A 668 -6.24 -6.60 7.42
N ARG A 669 -5.56 -7.01 8.49
CA ARG A 669 -4.43 -6.25 9.05
C ARG A 669 -3.22 -6.26 8.11
N THR A 670 -2.63 -5.09 7.88
CA THR A 670 -1.49 -4.90 6.98
C THR A 670 -0.16 -4.85 7.71
N ALA A 671 0.88 -5.33 7.04
CA ALA A 671 2.26 -5.02 7.40
C ALA A 671 2.48 -3.50 7.48
N PHE A 672 3.29 -3.06 8.45
CA PHE A 672 3.66 -1.64 8.68
C PHE A 672 2.52 -0.69 9.06
N ALA A 673 1.28 -1.17 9.23
CA ALA A 673 0.21 -0.40 9.86
C ALA A 673 0.51 -0.26 11.36
N SER A 674 1.03 0.89 11.77
CA SER A 674 1.40 1.18 13.16
C SER A 674 0.16 1.18 14.07
N VAL A 675 -0.01 0.10 14.84
CA VAL A 675 -1.12 -0.05 15.80
C VAL A 675 -0.82 0.74 17.06
N VAL A 676 -1.26 1.99 17.10
CA VAL A 676 -1.47 2.73 18.35
C VAL A 676 -2.54 1.97 19.15
N SER A 677 -2.25 1.65 20.41
CA SER A 677 -2.82 0.51 21.16
C SER A 677 -4.31 0.57 21.54
N ALA A 678 -5.11 1.48 20.98
CA ALA A 678 -6.48 1.78 21.41
C ALA A 678 -7.53 0.67 21.17
N SER A 679 -7.29 -0.26 20.23
CA SER A 679 -8.30 -1.24 19.75
C SER A 679 -8.05 -2.71 20.14
N ARG A 680 -7.04 -3.01 20.97
CA ARG A 680 -6.61 -4.39 21.35
C ARG A 680 -7.72 -5.29 21.98
N VAL A 681 -8.93 -4.75 22.20
CA VAL A 681 -10.15 -5.43 22.66
C VAL A 681 -11.10 -5.82 21.52
N LEU A 682 -11.29 -4.99 20.49
CA LEU A 682 -12.10 -5.33 19.29
C LEU A 682 -11.33 -6.23 18.31
N ASP A 683 -10.00 -6.13 18.30
CA ASP A 683 -9.14 -6.73 17.27
C ASP A 683 -9.11 -8.27 17.24
N LYS A 684 -9.80 -8.97 18.18
CA LYS A 684 -9.69 -10.43 18.38
C LYS A 684 -10.79 -11.27 17.71
N ASN A 685 -11.69 -10.66 16.93
CA ASN A 685 -12.83 -11.38 16.35
C ASN A 685 -12.46 -12.25 15.13
N GLY A 686 -11.38 -11.92 14.42
CA GLY A 686 -10.95 -12.63 13.20
C GLY A 686 -12.01 -12.73 12.12
N LEU A 687 -11.99 -13.83 11.38
CA LEU A 687 -12.96 -14.16 10.34
C LEU A 687 -14.25 -14.74 10.95
N SER A 688 -15.41 -14.20 10.56
CA SER A 688 -16.72 -14.75 10.93
C SER A 688 -17.53 -15.11 9.68
N PHE A 689 -18.05 -16.35 9.65
CA PHE A 689 -19.05 -16.81 8.70
C PHE A 689 -20.42 -16.86 9.37
N GLN A 690 -21.38 -16.08 8.86
CA GLN A 690 -22.79 -16.23 9.20
C GLN A 690 -23.47 -17.00 8.07
N VAL A 691 -24.21 -18.06 8.40
CA VAL A 691 -24.84 -18.96 7.42
C VAL A 691 -26.33 -19.07 7.70
N TRP A 692 -27.12 -18.81 6.67
CA TRP A 692 -28.56 -19.01 6.65
C TRP A 692 -28.88 -20.23 5.81
N MET A 693 -29.76 -21.10 6.31
CA MET A 693 -30.15 -22.32 5.61
C MET A 693 -31.56 -22.73 5.98
N ASP A 694 -32.29 -23.36 5.06
CA ASP A 694 -33.65 -23.81 5.32
C ASP A 694 -33.65 -24.95 6.38
N PRO A 695 -34.32 -24.77 7.54
CA PRO A 695 -34.41 -25.78 8.58
C PRO A 695 -35.42 -26.91 8.28
N ALA A 696 -36.16 -26.84 7.16
CA ALA A 696 -37.02 -27.93 6.69
C ALA A 696 -36.23 -29.20 6.31
N CYS A 697 -34.97 -29.05 5.89
CA CYS A 697 -34.04 -30.17 5.77
C CYS A 697 -33.35 -30.43 7.13
N PRO A 698 -33.39 -31.66 7.68
CA PRO A 698 -32.80 -31.99 8.98
C PRO A 698 -31.29 -32.30 8.93
N GLU A 699 -30.67 -32.32 7.75
CA GLU A 699 -29.24 -32.63 7.59
C GLU A 699 -28.33 -31.51 8.15
N PRO A 700 -27.26 -31.84 8.89
CA PRO A 700 -26.32 -30.85 9.41
C PRO A 700 -25.55 -30.16 8.27
N LEU A 701 -25.15 -28.92 8.51
CA LEU A 701 -24.24 -28.20 7.62
C LEU A 701 -22.83 -28.78 7.77
N GLN A 702 -22.17 -29.12 6.66
CA GLN A 702 -20.76 -29.49 6.62
C GLN A 702 -20.00 -28.40 5.86
N LEU A 703 -19.01 -27.80 6.53
CA LEU A 703 -18.22 -26.68 6.04
C LEU A 703 -16.74 -27.05 6.10
N ASP A 704 -16.12 -27.12 4.93
CA ASP A 704 -14.69 -27.42 4.76
C ASP A 704 -13.99 -26.21 4.16
N LEU A 705 -12.97 -25.67 4.84
CA LEU A 705 -12.15 -24.54 4.40
C LEU A 705 -10.68 -24.98 4.24
N SER A 706 -10.12 -24.77 3.05
CA SER A 706 -8.72 -25.06 2.73
C SER A 706 -8.00 -23.81 2.21
N ILE A 707 -6.66 -23.79 2.25
CA ILE A 707 -5.87 -22.66 1.72
C ILE A 707 -5.69 -22.82 0.21
N ASP A 708 -6.11 -21.81 -0.55
CA ASP A 708 -5.74 -21.67 -1.96
C ASP A 708 -4.32 -21.12 -2.05
N TRP A 709 -3.34 -22.02 -2.15
CA TRP A 709 -1.93 -21.65 -2.32
C TRP A 709 -1.63 -20.95 -3.65
N TYR A 710 -2.47 -21.12 -4.69
CA TYR A 710 -2.27 -20.50 -5.99
C TYR A 710 -2.79 -19.06 -5.98
N GLY A 711 -4.04 -18.82 -5.59
CA GLY A 711 -4.61 -17.49 -5.39
C GLY A 711 -3.91 -16.66 -4.30
N SER A 712 -3.39 -17.31 -3.26
CA SER A 712 -2.51 -16.66 -2.27
C SER A 712 -1.22 -16.10 -2.88
N ALA A 713 -0.71 -16.66 -3.98
CA ALA A 713 0.56 -16.21 -4.57
C ALA A 713 0.47 -14.79 -5.13
N GLY A 714 -0.60 -14.43 -5.85
CA GLY A 714 -0.82 -13.09 -6.36
C GLY A 714 -1.01 -12.07 -5.22
N ARG A 715 -1.81 -12.44 -4.21
CA ARG A 715 -2.03 -11.64 -3.00
C ARG A 715 -0.74 -11.39 -2.19
N LEU A 716 0.16 -12.37 -2.13
CA LEU A 716 1.51 -12.26 -1.55
C LEU A 716 2.41 -11.33 -2.38
N GLY A 717 2.46 -11.53 -3.71
CA GLY A 717 3.32 -10.78 -4.62
C GLY A 717 2.99 -9.29 -4.66
N PHE A 718 1.70 -8.95 -4.78
CA PHE A 718 1.21 -7.56 -4.80
C PHE A 718 1.60 -6.80 -3.53
N ARG A 719 1.32 -7.37 -2.34
CA ARG A 719 1.58 -6.72 -1.04
C ARG A 719 3.06 -6.57 -0.69
N ASN A 720 3.94 -7.42 -1.24
CA ASN A 720 5.35 -7.47 -0.85
C ASN A 720 6.34 -7.05 -1.96
N GLY A 721 5.87 -6.49 -3.09
CA GLY A 721 6.73 -6.21 -4.26
C GLY A 721 7.99 -5.36 -3.97
N ILE A 722 7.91 -4.42 -3.03
CA ILE A 722 9.03 -3.54 -2.61
C ILE A 722 10.20 -4.35 -2.01
N MET A 723 9.90 -5.45 -1.31
CA MET A 723 10.89 -6.38 -0.75
C MET A 723 11.90 -6.84 -1.81
N LEU A 724 11.44 -7.07 -3.05
CA LEU A 724 12.27 -7.58 -4.14
C LEU A 724 13.28 -6.54 -4.64
N ALA A 725 12.90 -5.26 -4.69
CA ALA A 725 13.83 -4.18 -5.05
C ALA A 725 14.90 -4.00 -3.97
N THR A 726 14.48 -3.95 -2.70
CA THR A 726 15.35 -3.77 -1.54
C THR A 726 16.30 -4.94 -1.33
N PHE A 727 15.82 -6.20 -1.42
CA PHE A 727 16.69 -7.37 -1.29
C PHE A 727 17.60 -7.58 -2.52
N SER A 728 17.17 -7.17 -3.72
CA SER A 728 18.07 -7.14 -4.89
C SER A 728 19.24 -6.17 -4.67
N PHE A 729 18.99 -4.99 -4.08
CA PHE A 729 20.06 -4.07 -3.66
C PHE A 729 20.99 -4.70 -2.61
N VAL A 730 20.43 -5.35 -1.57
CA VAL A 730 21.22 -6.05 -0.53
C VAL A 730 22.15 -7.11 -1.13
N ILE A 731 21.67 -7.93 -2.08
CA ILE A 731 22.47 -8.98 -2.71
C ILE A 731 23.60 -8.37 -3.55
N VAL A 732 23.33 -7.34 -4.37
CA VAL A 732 24.36 -6.64 -5.14
C VAL A 732 25.41 -6.01 -4.22
N MET A 733 24.99 -5.42 -3.09
CA MET A 733 25.91 -4.88 -2.08
C MET A 733 26.77 -5.97 -1.40
N LEU A 734 26.19 -7.13 -1.05
CA LEU A 734 26.94 -8.25 -0.49
C LEU A 734 28.01 -8.79 -1.46
N VAL A 735 27.68 -8.91 -2.76
CA VAL A 735 28.63 -9.29 -3.80
C VAL A 735 29.73 -8.23 -3.94
N PHE A 736 29.37 -6.94 -3.93
CA PHE A 736 30.32 -5.83 -4.03
C PHE A 736 31.31 -5.80 -2.84
N VAL A 737 30.85 -6.06 -1.60
CA VAL A 737 31.72 -6.26 -0.44
C VAL A 737 32.70 -7.42 -0.65
N ALA A 738 32.21 -8.57 -1.13
CA ALA A 738 33.06 -9.74 -1.38
C ALA A 738 34.14 -9.47 -2.44
N GLN A 739 33.78 -8.78 -3.53
CA GLN A 739 34.73 -8.40 -4.59
C GLN A 739 35.80 -7.41 -4.09
N ILE A 740 35.41 -6.36 -3.33
CA ILE A 740 36.34 -5.40 -2.74
C ILE A 740 37.27 -6.08 -1.73
N LYS A 741 36.75 -6.99 -0.90
CA LYS A 741 37.55 -7.78 0.04
C LYS A 741 38.58 -8.66 -0.68
N CYS A 742 38.14 -9.40 -1.69
CA CYS A 742 39.03 -10.20 -2.54
C CYS A 742 40.13 -9.34 -3.21
N TYR A 743 39.79 -8.12 -3.65
CA TYR A 743 40.74 -7.19 -4.25
C TYR A 743 41.75 -6.61 -3.25
N ASN A 744 41.31 -6.27 -2.03
CA ASN A 744 42.21 -5.84 -0.95
C ASN A 744 43.17 -6.95 -0.54
N ASP A 745 42.69 -8.20 -0.39
CA ASP A 745 43.49 -9.34 0.04
C ASP A 745 44.43 -9.85 -1.07
N SER A 746 43.90 -10.11 -2.27
CA SER A 746 44.66 -10.75 -3.37
C SER A 746 45.23 -9.80 -4.41
N GLY A 747 44.65 -8.61 -4.62
CA GLY A 747 44.96 -7.73 -5.74
C GLY A 747 44.24 -8.08 -7.06
N ILE A 748 43.45 -9.15 -7.08
CA ILE A 748 42.53 -9.53 -8.18
C ILE A 748 41.14 -9.03 -7.82
N TYR A 749 40.44 -8.37 -8.75
CA TYR A 749 39.03 -8.02 -8.56
C TYR A 749 38.19 -9.08 -9.31
N PRO A 750 37.55 -10.03 -8.61
CA PRO A 750 36.82 -11.12 -9.26
C PRO A 750 35.62 -10.59 -10.06
N ASP A 751 35.22 -11.37 -11.07
CA ASP A 751 33.99 -11.13 -11.83
C ASP A 751 32.74 -11.15 -10.91
N PHE A 752 31.63 -10.55 -11.33
CA PHE A 752 30.39 -10.55 -10.55
C PHE A 752 29.88 -11.97 -10.30
N GLY A 753 29.93 -12.88 -11.29
CA GLY A 753 29.57 -14.28 -11.11
C GLY A 753 30.50 -15.04 -10.15
N GLN A 754 31.77 -14.65 -10.07
CA GLN A 754 32.74 -15.20 -9.10
C GLN A 754 32.48 -14.68 -7.68
N GLY A 755 32.13 -13.40 -7.53
CA GLY A 755 31.68 -12.83 -6.26
C GLY A 755 30.37 -13.45 -5.77
N LEU A 756 29.39 -13.60 -6.67
CA LEU A 756 28.12 -14.29 -6.41
C LEU A 756 28.34 -15.75 -5.98
N SER A 757 29.23 -16.49 -6.66
CA SER A 757 29.61 -17.86 -6.26
C SER A 757 30.27 -17.94 -4.88
N PHE A 758 30.98 -16.89 -4.43
CA PHE A 758 31.49 -16.81 -3.05
C PHE A 758 30.34 -16.55 -2.07
N CYS A 759 29.48 -15.56 -2.36
CA CYS A 759 28.34 -15.20 -1.52
C CYS A 759 27.39 -16.38 -1.32
N LEU A 760 27.02 -17.10 -2.39
CA LEU A 760 26.19 -18.31 -2.37
C LEU A 760 26.67 -19.39 -1.38
N ARG A 761 27.97 -19.49 -1.14
CA ARG A 761 28.59 -20.55 -0.34
C ARG A 761 28.95 -20.15 1.08
N ARG A 762 29.11 -18.85 1.34
CA ARG A 762 29.67 -18.36 2.61
C ARG A 762 28.90 -17.22 3.26
N SER A 763 28.35 -16.29 2.48
CA SER A 763 27.63 -15.13 3.02
C SER A 763 26.14 -15.42 3.14
N LEU A 764 25.52 -15.87 2.03
CA LEU A 764 24.08 -16.06 1.95
C LEU A 764 23.55 -17.12 2.93
N PRO A 765 24.18 -18.29 3.16
CA PRO A 765 23.71 -19.22 4.19
C PRO A 765 23.65 -18.61 5.60
N ILE A 766 24.57 -17.72 5.95
CA ILE A 766 24.56 -17.00 7.23
C ILE A 766 23.43 -15.97 7.24
N VAL A 767 23.31 -15.16 6.18
CA VAL A 767 22.24 -14.16 6.04
C VAL A 767 20.86 -14.82 6.10
N MET A 768 20.64 -15.96 5.44
CA MET A 768 19.39 -16.71 5.45
C MET A 768 19.01 -17.20 6.86
N ILE A 769 19.98 -17.65 7.66
CA ILE A 769 19.75 -18.02 9.06
C ILE A 769 19.38 -16.78 9.89
N CYS A 770 20.10 -15.65 9.70
CA CYS A 770 19.75 -14.39 10.35
C CYS A 770 18.36 -13.89 9.94
N VAL A 771 17.97 -14.01 8.66
CA VAL A 771 16.64 -13.64 8.15
C VAL A 771 15.56 -14.44 8.86
N GLY A 772 15.70 -15.76 8.94
CA GLY A 772 14.74 -16.61 9.65
C GLY A 772 14.64 -16.28 11.14
N LEU A 773 15.79 -16.15 11.83
CA LEU A 773 15.82 -15.82 13.26
C LEU A 773 15.22 -14.42 13.56
N CYS A 774 15.54 -13.40 12.76
CA CYS A 774 14.97 -12.07 12.93
C CYS A 774 13.46 -12.03 12.59
N SER A 775 13.00 -12.77 11.58
CA SER A 775 11.58 -12.84 11.25
C SER A 775 10.77 -13.60 12.32
N ILE A 776 11.34 -14.64 12.95
CA ILE A 776 10.72 -15.32 14.10
C ILE A 776 10.71 -14.37 15.31
N ALA A 777 11.82 -13.70 15.60
CA ALA A 777 11.94 -12.76 16.71
C ALA A 777 10.92 -11.60 16.61
N GLN A 778 10.70 -11.07 15.40
CA GLN A 778 9.68 -10.04 15.15
C GLN A 778 8.31 -10.47 15.67
N CYS A 779 7.86 -11.69 15.33
CA CYS A 779 6.57 -12.23 15.75
C CYS A 779 6.51 -12.56 17.25
N THR A 780 7.61 -13.02 17.86
CA THR A 780 7.60 -13.42 19.30
C THR A 780 7.66 -12.25 20.29
N SER A 781 8.16 -11.08 19.88
CA SER A 781 8.49 -9.98 20.80
C SER A 781 7.40 -8.93 21.00
N ALA A 782 6.30 -8.99 20.25
CA ALA A 782 5.23 -7.97 20.19
C ALA A 782 4.36 -7.85 21.47
N SER A 783 4.71 -8.53 22.56
CA SER A 783 3.97 -8.51 23.83
C SER A 783 4.84 -8.30 25.08
N SER A 784 6.17 -8.23 24.93
CA SER A 784 7.11 -8.22 26.07
C SER A 784 8.20 -7.15 26.01
N LEU A 785 8.32 -6.40 24.91
CA LEU A 785 9.31 -5.32 24.76
C LEU A 785 8.71 -3.93 24.53
N ASP A 786 7.43 -3.79 24.13
CA ASP A 786 6.76 -2.49 23.93
C ASP A 786 6.98 -1.55 25.13
N ASP A 787 6.70 -2.02 26.35
CA ASP A 787 6.84 -1.26 27.60
C ASP A 787 8.27 -0.76 27.85
N VAL A 788 9.28 -1.47 27.37
CA VAL A 788 10.70 -1.09 27.54
C VAL A 788 11.10 -0.01 26.53
N TRP A 789 10.60 -0.09 25.30
CA TRP A 789 10.90 0.89 24.25
C TRP A 789 10.11 2.20 24.40
N HIS A 790 8.89 2.16 24.94
CA HIS A 790 8.09 3.37 25.20
C HIS A 790 8.75 4.35 26.20
N HIS A 791 9.66 3.88 27.06
CA HIS A 791 10.38 4.74 28.02
C HIS A 791 11.70 5.34 27.47
N LEU A 792 12.04 5.12 26.20
CA LEU A 792 13.23 5.71 25.55
C LEU A 792 12.85 6.98 24.74
N PRO A 793 13.12 8.20 25.25
CA PRO A 793 12.83 9.42 24.50
C PRO A 793 13.71 9.53 23.24
N SER A 794 13.11 10.03 22.15
CA SER A 794 13.73 10.42 20.86
C SER A 794 13.92 9.39 19.74
N THR A 795 13.45 8.15 19.85
CA THR A 795 13.41 7.20 18.69
C THR A 795 12.00 6.73 18.34
N GLN A 796 11.34 7.43 17.42
CA GLN A 796 9.97 7.15 16.92
C GLN A 796 9.86 5.92 15.99
N ILE A 797 10.69 4.88 16.18
CA ILE A 797 10.69 3.69 15.32
C ILE A 797 9.89 2.58 16.00
N ALA A 798 8.70 2.28 15.48
CA ALA A 798 7.87 1.18 15.99
C ALA A 798 8.49 -0.18 15.65
N TRP A 799 8.33 -1.18 16.52
CA TRP A 799 8.79 -2.56 16.26
C TRP A 799 8.14 -3.18 15.00
N GLN A 800 6.95 -2.69 14.64
CA GLN A 800 6.18 -3.05 13.45
C GLN A 800 6.77 -2.48 12.14
N ASP A 801 7.72 -1.54 12.21
CA ASP A 801 8.39 -0.95 11.04
C ASP A 801 9.57 -1.79 10.50
N ILE A 802 9.94 -2.84 11.23
CA ILE A 802 11.14 -3.65 10.97
C ILE A 802 10.82 -4.74 9.94
N MET A 803 11.79 -5.08 9.09
CA MET A 803 11.73 -6.15 8.08
C MET A 803 10.44 -6.14 7.25
N SER A 804 9.55 -7.11 7.48
CA SER A 804 8.32 -7.33 6.71
C SER A 804 7.05 -6.84 7.42
N GLY A 805 7.15 -6.25 8.61
CA GLY A 805 6.03 -5.68 9.37
C GLY A 805 4.90 -6.64 9.79
N ASN A 806 5.01 -7.94 9.47
CA ASN A 806 4.04 -8.97 9.83
C ASN A 806 4.21 -9.40 11.30
N THR A 807 3.10 -9.51 12.03
CA THR A 807 3.08 -9.97 13.42
C THR A 807 2.91 -11.47 13.59
N ASP A 808 2.28 -12.16 12.63
CA ASP A 808 1.87 -13.55 12.84
C ASP A 808 3.05 -14.53 12.69
N PRO A 809 3.31 -15.42 13.67
CA PRO A 809 4.43 -16.37 13.61
C PRO A 809 4.45 -17.29 12.39
N PHE A 810 3.31 -17.49 11.73
CA PHE A 810 3.19 -18.33 10.53
C PHE A 810 3.97 -17.78 9.33
N PHE A 811 4.09 -16.46 9.17
CA PHE A 811 4.65 -15.82 7.97
C PHE A 811 6.17 -15.62 8.00
N TRP A 812 6.89 -16.21 8.96
CA TRP A 812 8.34 -16.09 9.14
C TRP A 812 9.18 -16.44 7.88
N TRP A 813 8.60 -17.21 6.96
CA TRP A 813 9.23 -17.65 5.71
C TRP A 813 9.13 -16.62 4.58
N ILE A 814 8.26 -15.59 4.67
CA ILE A 814 8.08 -14.60 3.58
C ILE A 814 9.39 -13.84 3.26
N PRO A 815 10.13 -13.27 4.24
CA PRO A 815 11.42 -12.64 3.95
C PRO A 815 12.46 -13.60 3.37
N LEU A 816 12.39 -14.87 3.78
CA LEU A 816 13.30 -15.92 3.31
C LEU A 816 13.05 -16.26 1.83
N ALA A 817 11.78 -16.44 1.45
CA ALA A 817 11.36 -16.65 0.06
C ALA A 817 11.66 -15.42 -0.82
N GLY A 818 11.40 -14.22 -0.31
CA GLY A 818 11.73 -12.95 -0.97
C GLY A 818 13.23 -12.82 -1.29
N LEU A 819 14.10 -13.24 -0.36
CA LEU A 819 15.55 -13.21 -0.56
C LEU A 819 16.02 -14.25 -1.59
N ILE A 820 15.42 -15.45 -1.62
CA ILE A 820 15.68 -16.46 -2.67
C ILE A 820 15.26 -15.94 -4.05
N MET A 821 14.07 -15.34 -4.17
CA MET A 821 13.58 -14.84 -5.46
C MET A 821 14.41 -13.64 -5.95
N SER A 822 14.78 -12.74 -5.05
CA SER A 822 15.69 -11.62 -5.35
C SER A 822 17.07 -12.09 -5.84
N LEU A 823 17.53 -13.26 -5.37
CA LEU A 823 18.80 -13.86 -5.79
C LEU A 823 18.76 -14.40 -7.22
N GLY A 824 17.63 -14.97 -7.67
CA GLY A 824 17.43 -15.30 -9.08
C GLY A 824 17.26 -14.06 -9.95
N ILE A 825 16.51 -13.05 -9.49
CA ILE A 825 16.36 -11.75 -10.18
C ILE A 825 17.72 -11.07 -10.41
N VAL A 826 18.56 -10.94 -9.37
CA VAL A 826 19.91 -10.35 -9.49
C VAL A 826 20.82 -11.20 -10.38
N SER A 827 20.68 -12.52 -10.36
CA SER A 827 21.43 -13.42 -11.25
C SER A 827 21.06 -13.23 -12.72
N LEU A 828 19.76 -13.13 -13.02
CA LEU A 828 19.24 -12.82 -14.34
C LEU A 828 19.68 -11.42 -14.80
N LEU A 829 19.57 -10.41 -13.93
CA LEU A 829 19.99 -9.04 -14.20
C LEU A 829 21.48 -8.96 -14.56
N TRP A 830 22.37 -9.64 -13.83
CA TRP A 830 23.79 -9.72 -14.18
C TRP A 830 23.99 -10.30 -15.59
N LEU A 831 23.36 -11.43 -15.90
CA LEU A 831 23.49 -12.07 -17.21
C LEU A 831 22.92 -11.20 -18.35
N MET A 832 21.82 -10.48 -18.12
CA MET A 832 21.24 -9.54 -19.08
C MET A 832 22.15 -8.32 -19.31
N VAL A 833 22.65 -7.69 -18.24
CA VAL A 833 23.52 -6.50 -18.34
C VAL A 833 24.86 -6.85 -18.98
N GLU A 834 25.50 -7.96 -18.56
CA GLU A 834 26.72 -8.41 -19.19
C GLU A 834 26.48 -8.88 -20.65
N GLY A 835 25.38 -9.58 -20.92
CA GLY A 835 24.96 -9.95 -22.27
C GLY A 835 24.83 -8.74 -23.19
N LEU A 836 24.14 -7.69 -22.73
CA LEU A 836 24.00 -6.42 -23.45
C LEU A 836 25.35 -5.75 -23.74
N ILE A 837 26.24 -5.66 -22.75
CA ILE A 837 27.59 -5.09 -22.91
C ILE A 837 28.41 -5.91 -23.92
N ARG A 838 28.32 -7.24 -23.86
CA ARG A 838 28.98 -8.15 -24.79
C ARG A 838 28.46 -7.97 -26.22
N SER A 839 27.14 -7.90 -26.41
CA SER A 839 26.48 -7.70 -27.71
C SER A 839 26.78 -6.34 -28.34
N ILE A 840 26.66 -5.24 -27.58
CA ILE A 840 27.06 -3.90 -28.04
C ILE A 840 28.53 -3.91 -28.47
N THR A 841 29.41 -4.54 -27.68
CA THR A 841 30.84 -4.61 -28.01
C THR A 841 31.11 -5.45 -29.26
N LEU A 842 30.35 -6.53 -29.49
CA LEU A 842 30.44 -7.33 -30.71
C LEU A 842 30.02 -6.52 -31.95
N LEU A 843 28.87 -5.84 -31.89
CA LEU A 843 28.39 -4.94 -32.95
C LEU A 843 29.43 -3.84 -33.27
N LEU A 844 30.01 -3.20 -32.25
CA LEU A 844 31.08 -2.21 -32.43
C LEU A 844 32.31 -2.82 -33.11
N THR A 845 32.76 -4.02 -32.71
CA THR A 845 33.88 -4.69 -33.41
C THR A 845 33.55 -5.12 -34.83
N PHE A 846 32.28 -5.37 -35.15
CA PHE A 846 31.82 -5.73 -36.50
C PHE A 846 31.82 -4.51 -37.43
N PHE A 847 31.16 -3.41 -37.04
CA PHE A 847 31.12 -2.18 -37.85
C PHE A 847 32.49 -1.52 -38.01
N LEU A 848 33.38 -1.63 -37.02
CA LEU A 848 34.78 -1.18 -37.15
C LEU A 848 35.59 -2.05 -38.12
N ARG A 849 35.29 -3.35 -38.25
CA ARG A 849 35.92 -4.24 -39.25
C ARG A 849 35.39 -4.00 -40.67
N GLN A 850 34.13 -3.60 -40.82
CA GLN A 850 33.53 -3.26 -42.12
C GLN A 850 33.86 -1.83 -42.61
N GLY A 851 34.66 -1.05 -41.87
CA GLY A 851 35.02 0.33 -42.23
C GLY A 851 33.89 1.37 -42.07
N ALA A 852 32.63 0.93 -41.95
CA ALA A 852 31.44 1.78 -41.84
C ALA A 852 31.48 2.76 -40.66
N LEU A 853 32.16 2.43 -39.56
CA LEU A 853 32.21 3.26 -38.34
C LEU A 853 33.48 4.12 -38.18
N SER A 854 33.81 4.90 -39.23
CA SER A 854 34.78 6.02 -39.14
C SER A 854 34.47 7.00 -37.97
N PHE A 855 33.20 7.11 -37.60
CA PHE A 855 32.70 8.05 -36.59
C PHE A 855 32.92 7.66 -35.11
N TRP A 856 33.36 6.44 -34.77
CA TRP A 856 33.54 6.08 -33.36
C TRP A 856 34.83 6.69 -32.78
N PRO A 857 34.80 7.56 -31.75
CA PRO A 857 35.95 8.37 -31.38
C PRO A 857 37.03 7.56 -30.63
N ILE A 858 37.97 6.98 -31.37
CA ILE A 858 39.25 6.43 -30.86
C ILE A 858 40.19 7.60 -30.54
N SER A 859 39.76 8.44 -29.59
CA SER A 859 40.27 9.79 -29.31
C SER A 859 40.06 10.79 -30.44
N ARG A 860 39.67 12.03 -30.10
CA ARG A 860 40.13 13.18 -30.88
C ARG A 860 41.65 13.24 -30.68
N ALA A 861 42.43 13.23 -31.76
CA ALA A 861 43.89 13.12 -31.69
C ALA A 861 44.59 14.42 -31.20
N GLN A 862 43.83 15.49 -30.94
CA GLN A 862 44.33 16.85 -30.68
C GLN A 862 43.77 17.53 -29.41
N GLU A 863 42.93 16.88 -28.60
CA GLU A 863 42.51 17.46 -27.30
C GLU A 863 43.57 17.19 -26.22
N THR A 864 44.20 18.23 -25.67
CA THR A 864 45.15 18.09 -24.57
C THR A 864 44.48 17.62 -23.27
N ARG A 865 45.25 17.00 -22.37
CA ARG A 865 44.75 16.56 -21.05
C ARG A 865 44.14 17.71 -20.24
N TYR A 866 44.65 18.93 -20.37
CA TYR A 866 44.09 20.11 -19.70
C TYR A 866 42.72 20.48 -20.28
N GLN A 867 42.61 20.63 -21.60
CA GLN A 867 41.33 20.91 -22.29
C GLN A 867 40.27 19.83 -21.99
N GLN A 868 40.64 18.56 -21.90
CA GLN A 868 39.72 17.49 -21.53
C GLN A 868 39.19 17.63 -20.09
N ILE A 869 40.04 18.01 -19.13
CA ILE A 869 39.61 18.25 -17.74
C ILE A 869 38.75 19.51 -17.66
N GLN A 870 39.18 20.60 -18.31
CA GLN A 870 38.47 21.89 -18.33
C GLN A 870 37.08 21.76 -18.95
N ARG A 871 36.96 21.16 -20.14
CA ARG A 871 35.67 20.92 -20.82
C ARG A 871 34.70 20.14 -19.93
N ARG A 872 35.20 19.10 -19.24
CA ARG A 872 34.37 18.25 -18.38
C ARG A 872 33.95 18.97 -17.10
N ALA A 873 34.86 19.70 -16.46
CA ALA A 873 34.55 20.56 -15.33
C ALA A 873 33.47 21.59 -15.69
N ILE A 874 33.56 22.22 -16.87
CA ILE A 874 32.52 23.12 -17.39
C ILE A 874 31.19 22.38 -17.59
N THR A 875 31.16 21.21 -18.23
CA THR A 875 29.89 20.47 -18.41
C THR A 875 29.28 20.00 -17.09
N THR A 876 30.07 19.60 -16.10
CA THR A 876 29.57 19.23 -14.77
C THR A 876 29.10 20.45 -13.98
N PHE A 877 29.78 21.60 -14.09
CA PHE A 877 29.33 22.85 -13.49
C PHE A 877 28.01 23.33 -14.09
N VAL A 878 27.88 23.36 -15.42
CA VAL A 878 26.63 23.68 -16.12
C VAL A 878 25.51 22.73 -15.69
N LEU A 879 25.79 21.43 -15.56
CA LEU A 879 24.80 20.46 -15.11
C LEU A 879 24.38 20.67 -13.64
N PHE A 880 25.28 21.07 -12.76
CA PHE A 880 24.94 21.44 -11.38
C PHE A 880 24.15 22.76 -11.29
N VAL A 881 24.45 23.75 -12.14
CA VAL A 881 23.63 24.97 -12.27
C VAL A 881 22.22 24.63 -12.75
N LEU A 882 22.08 23.74 -13.74
CA LEU A 882 20.77 23.26 -14.21
C LEU A 882 20.03 22.46 -13.13
N VAL A 883 20.71 21.64 -12.33
CA VAL A 883 20.09 20.93 -11.19
C VAL A 883 19.62 21.90 -10.12
N ALA A 884 20.37 22.97 -9.84
CA ALA A 884 20.02 23.98 -8.85
C ALA A 884 18.89 24.94 -9.30
N THR A 885 18.35 24.81 -10.52
CA THR A 885 17.42 25.79 -11.12
C THR A 885 16.19 25.20 -11.80
N PHE A 886 16.32 24.08 -12.53
CA PHE A 886 15.24 23.55 -13.37
C PHE A 886 15.13 22.01 -13.41
N ILE A 887 16.24 21.29 -13.20
CA ILE A 887 16.32 19.84 -13.43
C ILE A 887 16.35 19.08 -12.08
N PRO A 888 15.53 18.03 -11.89
CA PRO A 888 15.57 17.21 -10.69
C PRO A 888 16.85 16.36 -10.68
N TYR A 889 17.42 16.11 -9.50
CA TYR A 889 18.68 15.36 -9.39
C TYR A 889 18.58 13.93 -9.96
N GLN A 890 17.37 13.36 -9.97
CA GLN A 890 17.00 12.06 -10.52
C GLN A 890 17.27 11.96 -12.04
N PHE A 891 17.07 13.03 -12.82
CA PHE A 891 17.45 13.06 -14.24
C PHE A 891 18.96 12.88 -14.41
N VAL A 892 19.74 13.59 -13.58
CA VAL A 892 21.21 13.53 -13.62
C VAL A 892 21.73 12.18 -13.12
N PHE A 893 21.01 11.48 -12.24
CA PHE A 893 21.30 10.09 -11.92
C PHE A 893 21.14 9.17 -13.15
N VAL A 894 20.07 9.32 -13.94
CA VAL A 894 19.88 8.57 -15.19
C VAL A 894 20.97 8.89 -16.22
N VAL A 895 21.38 10.16 -16.35
CA VAL A 895 22.53 10.54 -17.19
C VAL A 895 23.83 9.89 -16.70
N ALA A 896 24.08 9.85 -15.38
CA ALA A 896 25.24 9.20 -14.79
C ALA A 896 25.24 7.68 -15.06
N PHE A 897 24.08 7.02 -14.97
CA PHE A 897 23.88 5.62 -15.30
C PHE A 897 24.15 5.33 -16.79
N LEU A 898 23.60 6.13 -17.71
CA LEU A 898 23.86 6.00 -19.15
C LEU A 898 25.35 6.20 -19.49
N VAL A 899 26.01 7.18 -18.86
CA VAL A 899 27.47 7.35 -18.98
C VAL A 899 28.22 6.13 -18.45
N GLN A 900 27.75 5.51 -17.36
CA GLN A 900 28.36 4.31 -16.78
C GLN A 900 28.19 3.05 -17.66
N ILE A 901 27.09 2.92 -18.42
CA ILE A 901 26.98 1.89 -19.47
C ILE A 901 28.09 2.12 -20.52
N VAL A 902 28.25 3.37 -20.99
CA VAL A 902 29.22 3.72 -22.02
C VAL A 902 30.68 3.56 -21.54
N THR A 903 30.99 3.86 -20.28
CA THR A 903 32.33 3.58 -19.71
C THR A 903 32.59 2.08 -19.57
N CYS A 904 31.57 1.29 -19.21
CA CYS A 904 31.69 -0.16 -19.07
C CYS A 904 31.95 -0.82 -20.44
N VAL A 905 31.16 -0.51 -21.47
CA VAL A 905 31.38 -0.94 -22.86
C VAL A 905 32.77 -0.53 -23.36
N ARG A 906 33.18 0.72 -23.14
CA ARG A 906 34.54 1.19 -23.50
C ARG A 906 35.65 0.44 -22.76
N SER A 907 35.41 -0.02 -21.53
CA SER A 907 36.38 -0.82 -20.77
C SER A 907 36.48 -2.26 -21.31
N PHE A 908 35.34 -2.89 -21.64
CA PHE A 908 35.30 -4.25 -22.17
C PHE A 908 35.90 -4.35 -23.57
N PHE A 909 35.58 -3.39 -24.45
CA PHE A 909 36.20 -3.27 -25.78
C PHE A 909 37.74 -3.20 -25.69
N ARG A 910 38.26 -2.38 -24.78
CA ARG A 910 39.72 -2.20 -24.57
C ARG A 910 40.40 -3.36 -23.85
N TYR A 911 39.65 -4.17 -23.13
CA TYR A 911 40.10 -5.47 -22.61
C TYR A 911 40.23 -6.45 -23.78
N LYS A 912 39.15 -6.72 -24.53
CA LYS A 912 39.16 -7.62 -25.71
C LYS A 912 40.24 -7.25 -26.74
N ALA A 913 40.35 -5.97 -27.11
CA ALA A 913 41.31 -5.50 -28.11
C ALA A 913 42.79 -5.66 -27.68
N TYR A 914 43.07 -5.86 -26.40
CA TYR A 914 44.43 -6.04 -25.88
C TYR A 914 44.73 -7.47 -25.42
N GLN A 915 43.68 -8.23 -25.07
CA GLN A 915 43.75 -9.66 -24.77
C GLN A 915 44.37 -10.47 -25.90
N ALA A 916 44.21 -10.04 -27.16
CA ALA A 916 44.87 -10.60 -28.33
C ALA A 916 46.41 -10.57 -28.25
N ASN A 917 47.00 -9.64 -27.49
CA ASN A 917 48.45 -9.44 -27.42
C ASN A 917 49.07 -9.80 -26.05
N ARG A 918 48.36 -9.60 -24.92
CA ARG A 918 48.75 -10.05 -23.57
C ARG A 918 47.61 -9.88 -22.56
N VAL A 919 47.53 -10.76 -21.56
CA VAL A 919 46.55 -10.67 -20.45
C VAL A 919 46.96 -9.60 -19.44
N GLU A 920 46.51 -8.35 -19.62
CA GLU A 920 46.73 -7.27 -18.64
C GLU A 920 45.67 -7.32 -17.53
N LEU A 921 45.97 -8.01 -16.42
CA LEU A 921 45.09 -8.16 -15.23
C LEU A 921 44.47 -6.84 -14.76
N ARG A 922 45.21 -5.72 -14.86
CA ARG A 922 44.74 -4.37 -14.51
C ARG A 922 43.49 -3.93 -15.29
N ARG A 923 43.35 -4.33 -16.56
CA ARG A 923 42.18 -3.98 -17.39
C ARG A 923 40.98 -4.86 -17.07
N LEU A 924 41.21 -6.15 -16.79
CA LEU A 924 40.18 -7.08 -16.35
C LEU A 924 39.59 -6.64 -15.00
N ASN A 925 40.45 -6.36 -14.01
CA ASN A 925 40.02 -5.81 -12.72
C ASN A 925 39.17 -4.54 -12.88
N ARG A 926 39.55 -3.63 -13.80
CA ARG A 926 38.77 -2.43 -14.10
C ARG A 926 37.40 -2.76 -14.72
N TYR A 927 37.33 -3.65 -15.70
CA TYR A 927 36.05 -4.04 -16.32
C TYR A 927 35.09 -4.63 -15.28
N ASN A 928 35.56 -5.62 -14.51
CA ASN A 928 34.79 -6.28 -13.47
C ASN A 928 34.25 -5.27 -12.43
N TYR A 929 35.09 -4.30 -12.02
CA TYR A 929 34.69 -3.22 -11.12
C TYR A 929 33.60 -2.30 -11.72
N MET A 930 33.72 -1.93 -13.00
CA MET A 930 32.74 -1.07 -13.68
C MET A 930 31.38 -1.77 -13.85
N LEU A 931 31.40 -3.10 -14.06
CA LEU A 931 30.19 -3.94 -14.13
C LEU A 931 29.48 -4.02 -12.78
N SER A 932 30.21 -4.28 -11.68
CA SER A 932 29.63 -4.25 -10.32
C SER A 932 28.99 -2.91 -9.98
N LEU A 933 29.66 -1.80 -10.31
CA LEU A 933 29.12 -0.46 -10.06
C LEU A 933 27.89 -0.16 -10.93
N LEU A 934 27.86 -0.65 -12.17
CA LEU A 934 26.69 -0.52 -13.04
C LEU A 934 25.49 -1.30 -12.51
N LEU A 935 25.71 -2.50 -11.97
CA LEU A 935 24.65 -3.29 -11.31
C LEU A 935 24.13 -2.61 -10.03
N LEU A 936 25.02 -1.98 -9.24
CA LEU A 936 24.63 -1.18 -8.07
C LEU A 936 23.83 0.07 -8.46
N PHE A 937 24.13 0.71 -9.60
CA PHE A 937 23.32 1.82 -10.09
C PHE A 937 21.98 1.34 -10.67
N PHE A 938 21.93 0.14 -11.27
CA PHE A 938 20.69 -0.44 -11.77
C PHE A 938 19.69 -0.69 -10.63
N THR A 939 20.13 -1.23 -9.49
CA THR A 939 19.24 -1.46 -8.32
C THR A 939 18.78 -0.17 -7.63
N LEU A 940 19.34 1.00 -7.97
CA LEU A 940 18.86 2.31 -7.53
C LEU A 940 17.87 2.99 -8.49
N LEU A 941 17.69 2.46 -9.73
CA LEU A 941 16.75 3.02 -10.70
C LEU A 941 15.28 3.01 -10.22
N PRO A 942 14.75 1.95 -9.58
CA PRO A 942 13.35 1.94 -9.11
C PRO A 942 13.01 3.12 -8.18
N PHE A 943 13.99 3.59 -7.40
CA PHE A 943 13.82 4.67 -6.42
C PHE A 943 13.97 6.08 -7.03
N ASN A 944 14.40 6.19 -8.29
CA ASN A 944 14.67 7.48 -8.96
C ASN A 944 13.79 7.71 -10.20
N LEU A 945 13.46 6.66 -10.96
CA LEU A 945 12.68 6.77 -12.20
C LEU A 945 11.25 7.30 -12.00
N PRO A 946 10.50 6.95 -10.94
CA PRO A 946 9.12 7.41 -10.79
C PRO A 946 9.00 8.92 -10.58
N ILE A 947 9.85 9.53 -9.75
CA ILE A 947 9.89 11.00 -9.55
C ILE A 947 10.29 11.71 -10.86
N LEU A 948 11.25 11.14 -11.60
CA LEU A 948 11.62 11.66 -12.92
C LEU A 948 10.46 11.62 -13.92
N LEU A 949 9.63 10.58 -13.86
CA LEU A 949 8.44 10.42 -14.70
C LEU A 949 7.38 11.51 -14.41
N VAL A 950 7.19 11.89 -13.13
CA VAL A 950 6.36 13.05 -12.73
C VAL A 950 6.88 14.34 -13.38
N TRP A 951 8.17 14.63 -13.26
CA TRP A 951 8.76 15.85 -13.82
C TRP A 951 8.64 15.92 -15.35
N ILE A 952 8.86 14.80 -16.06
CA ILE A 952 8.68 14.72 -17.51
C ILE A 952 7.22 14.99 -17.91
N ARG A 953 6.24 14.43 -17.19
CA ARG A 953 4.81 14.73 -17.44
C ARG A 953 4.52 16.20 -17.23
N ASN A 954 4.90 16.76 -16.07
CA ASN A 954 4.52 18.12 -15.71
C ASN A 954 5.13 19.16 -16.67
N ILE A 955 6.37 18.94 -17.14
CA ILE A 955 7.00 19.75 -18.21
C ILE A 955 6.20 19.74 -19.53
N SER A 956 5.57 18.62 -19.89
CA SER A 956 4.77 18.51 -21.11
C SER A 956 3.42 19.25 -21.05
N VAL A 957 2.96 19.59 -19.84
CA VAL A 957 1.72 20.34 -19.60
C VAL A 957 2.02 21.83 -19.42
N HIS A 958 2.89 22.19 -18.47
CA HIS A 958 3.18 23.59 -18.10
C HIS A 958 4.69 23.85 -17.96
N TRP A 959 5.29 24.45 -18.98
CA TRP A 959 6.74 24.76 -19.02
C TRP A 959 7.19 25.85 -18.02
N PHE A 960 6.28 26.73 -17.58
CA PHE A 960 6.61 27.99 -16.90
C PHE A 960 6.40 28.01 -15.38
N VAL A 961 5.86 26.94 -14.78
CA VAL A 961 5.68 26.88 -13.32
C VAL A 961 7.00 26.41 -12.67
N PRO A 962 7.61 27.17 -11.74
CA PRO A 962 8.85 26.76 -11.08
C PRO A 962 8.61 25.55 -10.18
N PHE A 963 9.39 24.49 -10.38
CA PHE A 963 9.26 23.25 -9.60
C PHE A 963 9.75 23.45 -8.16
N SER A 964 8.96 22.95 -7.21
CA SER A 964 9.11 23.15 -5.76
C SER A 964 9.99 22.11 -5.07
N SER A 965 10.62 21.20 -5.83
CA SER A 965 11.19 19.96 -5.30
C SER A 965 12.51 19.52 -5.95
N ASP A 966 13.42 19.08 -5.09
CA ASP A 966 14.53 18.17 -5.42
C ASP A 966 15.66 18.73 -6.31
N HIS A 967 15.85 20.05 -6.28
CA HIS A 967 17.03 20.75 -6.82
C HIS A 967 18.31 20.61 -5.97
N SER A 968 18.44 19.54 -5.18
CA SER A 968 19.56 19.32 -4.26
C SER A 968 20.80 18.79 -4.98
N VAL A 969 21.71 19.70 -5.36
CA VAL A 969 23.01 19.36 -5.97
C VAL A 969 23.81 18.38 -5.08
N LEU A 970 23.69 18.47 -3.76
CA LEU A 970 24.40 17.59 -2.81
C LEU A 970 23.92 16.12 -2.89
N ALA A 971 22.66 15.88 -3.27
CA ALA A 971 22.11 14.54 -3.43
C ALA A 971 22.71 13.76 -4.62
N ILE A 972 23.34 14.45 -5.58
CA ILE A 972 23.84 13.85 -6.83
C ILE A 972 25.30 14.15 -7.16
N ALA A 973 25.89 15.21 -6.58
CA ALA A 973 27.28 15.58 -6.83
C ALA A 973 28.29 14.42 -6.59
N PRO A 974 28.18 13.59 -5.53
CA PRO A 974 29.10 12.47 -5.34
C PRO A 974 29.01 11.45 -6.49
N PHE A 975 27.82 11.01 -6.88
CA PHE A 975 27.63 10.10 -8.04
C PHE A 975 28.24 10.68 -9.32
N MET A 976 27.94 11.94 -9.65
CA MET A 976 28.46 12.59 -10.87
C MET A 976 29.98 12.74 -10.87
N ILE A 977 30.56 13.21 -9.77
CA ILE A 977 32.02 13.33 -9.62
C ILE A 977 32.67 11.94 -9.68
N TYR A 978 32.02 10.91 -9.13
CA TYR A 978 32.55 9.54 -9.16
C TYR A 978 32.54 8.93 -10.55
N VAL A 979 31.43 9.02 -11.29
CA VAL A 979 31.35 8.57 -12.69
C VAL A 979 32.37 9.32 -13.54
N GLU A 980 32.53 10.63 -13.38
CA GLU A 980 33.55 11.40 -14.11
C GLU A 980 34.98 10.94 -13.77
N VAL A 981 35.28 10.74 -12.48
CA VAL A 981 36.56 10.16 -12.03
C VAL A 981 36.82 8.79 -12.69
N LEU A 982 35.79 7.96 -12.88
CA LEU A 982 35.89 6.64 -13.49
C LEU A 982 35.94 6.65 -15.03
N THR A 983 35.34 7.65 -15.70
CA THR A 983 35.48 7.82 -17.17
C THR A 983 36.95 8.03 -17.57
N SER A 984 37.78 8.53 -16.65
CA SER A 984 39.23 8.63 -16.82
C SER A 984 39.87 7.24 -17.01
N ASN A 985 40.53 7.04 -18.16
CA ASN A 985 41.01 5.76 -18.70
C ASN A 985 41.96 4.90 -17.82
N ARG A 986 42.38 5.35 -16.64
CA ARG A 986 43.40 4.70 -15.79
C ARG A 986 42.98 4.43 -14.34
N LYS A 987 41.80 4.90 -13.90
CA LYS A 987 41.30 4.79 -12.52
C LYS A 987 40.36 3.59 -12.30
N MET A 988 40.36 3.07 -11.08
CA MET A 988 39.40 2.15 -10.46
C MET A 988 39.63 2.28 -8.93
N ILE A 989 38.79 1.66 -8.08
CA ILE A 989 38.96 1.73 -6.62
C ILE A 989 40.41 1.45 -6.18
N PRO A 990 41.06 2.31 -5.38
CA PRO A 990 42.44 2.10 -4.96
C PRO A 990 42.52 0.98 -3.91
N ARG A 991 43.49 0.06 -4.07
CA ARG A 991 43.72 -1.04 -3.11
C ARG A 991 44.06 -0.50 -1.72
N GLN A 992 43.34 -0.95 -0.71
CA GLN A 992 43.45 -0.44 0.65
C GLN A 992 44.49 -1.25 1.43
N THR A 993 45.71 -0.73 1.55
CA THR A 993 46.80 -1.37 2.31
C THR A 993 46.72 -1.08 3.81
N ASN A 994 46.04 0.00 4.23
CA ASN A 994 45.81 0.32 5.64
C ASN A 994 44.60 -0.46 6.17
N ARG A 995 44.82 -1.29 7.20
CA ARG A 995 43.78 -2.06 7.89
C ARG A 995 42.62 -1.20 8.38
N PHE A 996 42.88 0.00 8.91
CA PHE A 996 41.84 0.91 9.40
C PHE A 996 40.88 1.33 8.28
N MET A 997 41.40 1.80 7.15
CA MET A 997 40.57 2.22 6.01
C MET A 997 39.82 1.05 5.37
N SER A 998 40.41 -0.14 5.38
CA SER A 998 39.75 -1.36 4.91
C SER A 998 38.58 -1.76 5.82
N MET A 999 38.79 -1.79 7.15
CA MET A 999 37.73 -2.05 8.12
C MET A 999 36.62 -1.01 8.10
N ALA A 1000 36.95 0.29 8.01
CA ALA A 1000 35.96 1.36 7.87
C ALA A 1000 35.10 1.19 6.60
N THR A 1001 35.70 0.77 5.49
CA THR A 1001 34.96 0.47 4.25
C THR A 1001 34.00 -0.70 4.43
N TYR A 1002 34.45 -1.81 5.03
CA TYR A 1002 33.57 -2.94 5.31
C TYR A 1002 32.46 -2.57 6.29
N PHE A 1003 32.75 -1.79 7.33
CA PHE A 1003 31.76 -1.31 8.30
C PHE A 1003 30.66 -0.49 7.63
N ILE A 1004 31.02 0.52 6.81
CA ILE A 1004 30.05 1.34 6.06
C ILE A 1004 29.18 0.45 5.17
N MET A 1005 29.77 -0.48 4.41
CA MET A 1005 29.02 -1.32 3.50
C MET A 1005 28.12 -2.35 4.22
N TYR A 1006 28.56 -2.93 5.34
CA TYR A 1006 27.73 -3.82 6.15
C TYR A 1006 26.62 -3.07 6.90
N TYR A 1007 26.87 -1.84 7.37
CA TYR A 1007 25.83 -0.97 7.94
C TYR A 1007 24.72 -0.70 6.91
N ILE A 1008 25.08 -0.39 5.66
CA ILE A 1008 24.12 -0.19 4.56
C ILE A 1008 23.32 -1.47 4.28
N VAL A 1009 23.96 -2.65 4.31
CA VAL A 1009 23.27 -3.95 4.16
C VAL A 1009 22.30 -4.21 5.32
N ILE A 1010 22.70 -3.95 6.56
CA ILE A 1010 21.86 -4.13 7.76
C ILE A 1010 20.67 -3.16 7.72
N TYR A 1011 20.90 -1.89 7.39
CA TYR A 1011 19.82 -0.91 7.25
C TYR A 1011 18.84 -1.30 6.14
N ALA A 1012 19.34 -1.62 4.94
CA ALA A 1012 18.48 -2.00 3.83
C ALA A 1012 17.67 -3.28 4.13
N PHE A 1013 18.23 -4.22 4.90
CA PHE A 1013 17.51 -5.42 5.33
C PHE A 1013 16.45 -5.14 6.42
N LEU A 1014 16.76 -4.33 7.44
CA LEU A 1014 15.86 -4.09 8.57
C LEU A 1014 14.82 -2.99 8.32
N TYR A 1015 15.13 -1.97 7.51
CA TYR A 1015 14.29 -0.78 7.34
C TYR A 1015 13.99 -0.43 5.88
N GLY A 1016 14.71 -1.01 4.92
CA GLY A 1016 14.60 -0.65 3.50
C GLY A 1016 13.27 -1.02 2.81
N ILE A 1017 12.34 -1.70 3.50
CA ILE A 1017 11.00 -2.01 2.96
C ILE A 1017 9.99 -0.89 3.28
N LYS A 1018 9.96 -0.35 4.52
CA LYS A 1018 9.18 0.86 4.85
C LYS A 1018 9.88 2.15 4.42
N TYR A 1019 11.18 2.26 4.68
CA TYR A 1019 11.98 3.49 4.49
C TYR A 1019 12.91 3.41 3.27
N THR A 1020 12.39 2.91 2.15
CA THR A 1020 13.15 2.60 0.92
C THR A 1020 13.95 3.79 0.38
N HIS A 1021 13.44 5.01 0.51
CA HIS A 1021 14.10 6.25 0.06
C HIS A 1021 15.51 6.45 0.67
N TRP A 1022 15.77 5.97 1.89
CA TRP A 1022 17.10 6.09 2.52
C TRP A 1022 18.19 5.26 1.83
N ILE A 1023 17.84 4.21 1.08
CA ILE A 1023 18.80 3.38 0.34
C ILE A 1023 19.62 4.22 -0.66
N TYR A 1024 18.99 5.21 -1.29
CA TYR A 1024 19.67 6.14 -2.19
C TYR A 1024 20.68 7.03 -1.45
N PHE A 1025 20.24 7.70 -0.37
CA PHE A 1025 21.10 8.60 0.41
C PHE A 1025 22.28 7.86 1.08
N LEU A 1026 22.04 6.66 1.59
CA LEU A 1026 23.09 5.77 2.11
C LEU A 1026 24.09 5.36 1.03
N THR A 1027 23.65 5.10 -0.19
CA THR A 1027 24.56 4.81 -1.31
C THR A 1027 25.31 6.05 -1.78
N ASN A 1028 24.69 7.24 -1.72
CA ASN A 1028 25.40 8.51 -1.96
C ASN A 1028 26.55 8.70 -0.96
N ASN A 1029 26.31 8.41 0.33
CA ASN A 1029 27.34 8.43 1.38
C ASN A 1029 28.46 7.39 1.13
N LEU A 1030 28.14 6.19 0.64
CA LEU A 1030 29.14 5.23 0.19
C LEU A 1030 29.99 5.77 -0.97
N VAL A 1031 29.39 6.49 -1.92
CA VAL A 1031 30.12 7.11 -3.03
C VAL A 1031 31.00 8.29 -2.56
N VAL A 1032 30.58 9.07 -1.56
CA VAL A 1032 31.46 10.04 -0.87
C VAL A 1032 32.67 9.34 -0.26
N TRP A 1033 32.48 8.21 0.43
CA TRP A 1033 33.59 7.41 0.96
C TRP A 1033 34.53 6.87 -0.13
N LEU A 1034 33.99 6.39 -1.25
CA LEU A 1034 34.80 6.00 -2.42
C LEU A 1034 35.60 7.17 -3.00
N LEU A 1035 35.03 8.38 -3.04
CA LEU A 1035 35.76 9.60 -3.45
C LEU A 1035 36.88 9.96 -2.48
N LEU A 1036 36.67 9.85 -1.16
CA LEU A 1036 37.71 10.09 -0.14
C LEU A 1036 38.89 9.12 -0.29
N LEU A 1037 38.64 7.83 -0.54
CA LEU A 1037 39.67 6.84 -0.84
C LEU A 1037 40.49 7.22 -2.09
N HIS A 1038 39.82 7.68 -3.15
CA HIS A 1038 40.50 8.19 -4.34
C HIS A 1038 41.32 9.46 -4.05
N PHE A 1039 40.81 10.38 -3.25
CA PHE A 1039 41.54 11.58 -2.82
C PHE A 1039 42.81 11.20 -2.06
N GLN A 1040 42.71 10.38 -1.00
CA GLN A 1040 43.85 9.90 -0.21
C GLN A 1040 44.91 9.19 -1.06
N SER A 1041 44.48 8.40 -2.07
CA SER A 1041 45.41 7.70 -2.97
C SER A 1041 46.25 8.64 -3.86
N SER A 1042 45.78 9.88 -4.07
CA SER A 1042 46.37 10.87 -4.99
C SER A 1042 47.59 11.59 -4.40
N HIS A 1043 48.36 12.29 -5.26
CA HIS A 1043 49.53 13.07 -4.84
C HIS A 1043 49.18 14.14 -3.80
N TYR A 1044 48.14 14.94 -4.07
CA TYR A 1044 47.69 16.00 -3.16
C TYR A 1044 47.08 15.45 -1.86
N GLY A 1045 46.34 14.33 -1.92
CA GLY A 1045 45.82 13.68 -0.73
C GLY A 1045 46.90 13.09 0.18
N ARG A 1046 48.00 12.59 -0.40
CA ARG A 1046 49.19 12.19 0.39
C ARG A 1046 49.87 13.40 1.03
N LEU A 1047 50.09 14.47 0.29
CA LEU A 1047 50.66 15.72 0.85
C LEU A 1047 49.81 16.26 2.00
N ALA A 1048 48.49 16.34 1.82
CA ALA A 1048 47.56 16.76 2.89
C ALA A 1048 47.58 15.81 4.09
N TYR A 1049 47.61 14.49 3.87
CA TYR A 1049 47.69 13.49 4.93
C TYR A 1049 49.01 13.56 5.72
N HIS A 1050 50.14 13.79 5.04
CA HIS A 1050 51.43 14.04 5.69
C HIS A 1050 51.40 15.33 6.51
N TYR A 1051 50.95 16.44 5.92
CA TYR A 1051 50.84 17.74 6.60
C TYR A 1051 49.97 17.67 7.87
N VAL A 1052 48.81 17.01 7.79
CA VAL A 1052 47.92 16.78 8.94
C VAL A 1052 48.57 15.89 9.98
N ILE A 1053 49.24 14.79 9.60
CA ILE A 1053 49.94 13.93 10.57
C ILE A 1053 51.09 14.67 11.27
N GLU A 1054 51.83 15.52 10.56
CA GLU A 1054 52.91 16.30 11.14
C GLU A 1054 52.37 17.32 12.16
N HIS A 1055 51.34 18.09 11.82
CA HIS A 1055 50.75 19.09 12.72
C HIS A 1055 50.01 18.46 13.91
N VAL A 1056 49.24 17.38 13.70
CA VAL A 1056 48.51 16.69 14.78
C VAL A 1056 49.43 15.88 15.69
N ARG A 1057 50.59 15.41 15.21
CA ARG A 1057 51.62 14.83 16.10
C ARG A 1057 52.39 15.88 16.88
N TRP A 1058 52.49 17.12 16.39
CA TRP A 1058 53.23 18.18 17.08
C TRP A 1058 52.51 18.67 18.34
N THR A 1059 51.17 18.71 18.34
CA THR A 1059 50.39 18.99 19.56
C THR A 1059 50.47 17.86 20.59
N SER A 1060 50.50 16.60 20.15
CA SER A 1060 50.61 15.44 21.04
C SER A 1060 51.97 15.28 21.74
N LYS A 1061 53.02 16.02 21.32
CA LYS A 1061 54.39 15.87 21.86
C LYS A 1061 54.83 16.96 22.85
N LYS A 1062 53.90 17.74 23.38
CA LYS A 1062 54.18 18.74 24.44
C LYS A 1062 53.81 18.30 25.87
N HIS A 1063 53.28 17.09 26.06
CA HIS A 1063 53.02 16.50 27.38
C HIS A 1063 53.45 15.01 27.45
N SER A 1064 54.76 14.78 27.41
CA SER A 1064 55.45 13.60 27.98
C SER A 1064 56.94 13.91 28.14
#